data_AF-A0A5D0WVV6-F1
#
_entry.id   AF-A0A5D0WVV6-F1
#
_cell.length_a   1.000
_cell.length_b   1.000
_cell.length_c   1.000
_cell.angle_alpha   90.00
_cell.angle_beta   90.00
_cell.angle_gamma   90.00
#
_symmetry.space_group_name_H-M   'P 1'
#
loop_
_entity.id
_entity.type
_entity.pdbx_description
1 polymer ?
#
loop_
_entity_poly.entity_id
_entity_poly.type
_entity_poly.pdbx_seq_one_letter_code
_entity_poly.pdbx_strand_id
1 'polypeptide(L)'
;MSLKMSNLLDVEKYLLLELIYFHLPPEHKNRISREAPMKLDEYIDLVEYCGYSVYPGFISCSANGYQYKKRRQAHFKRIFASSENLDDVVITGYVNDNYGRFGNTTDKNKTSFVGLALADQDNNGAVVFSGCEQMYPSSIVLDWGGCLIASLGVVTSHHHQAMNFYDHYMAGILGERNILGHSKGGNLATYVYINRLDQNTRAYCVNAQPYCWYTMNDTQKEALKTDRFEYIVHQNDPTRKASYVSYISRTAPLNRYASRRFIDIHGFAEVKFDEFGNLEGARVIRETASQLKSRLFHDYAAEKRLTHDECMARFQEKLSEITSLPRLFSTTLDEILLVTEARVAIIWLKDEDDRGPFIYPLIIKSPGAEDLYQLKLRPGQGIAAQSVFEGLPLYIRDSRHYRLPVASLNRVLGLTITSEIAVPLGIDEADVFGALELVNKLDGVFSLEDFALVNEMTLAMLDLFKKSGQSLDSYRDFSLLQIRKGGQRIFAVEKNGFKEKTFGSQTDKNAFLKKISGLSLEPNERLIFNLITFTCDKPEQLKRLRRQEYAVIFEHPQLRQARTRVSTVLMRLLLQLRENRVNLSMVAKMMGLDDKLKTRIIDLSEAEYIRLEYGMARIRRPKLIIVNPPPRGLNPAAYQVMCNRLKKDCQKKAVTVIVLNVDNENNEVKND
;
A
#
# COMPACT_ATOMS: atom_id res chain seq x y z
N MET A 1 -12.67 -4.79 -35.43
CA MET A 1 -11.81 -5.16 -34.29
C MET A 1 -10.35 -5.15 -34.73
N SER A 2 -9.42 -4.77 -33.85
CA SER A 2 -8.18 -4.08 -34.24
C SER A 2 -6.97 -4.49 -33.41
N LEU A 3 -5.80 -4.52 -34.04
CA LEU A 3 -4.46 -4.65 -33.44
C LEU A 3 -4.06 -3.46 -32.55
N LYS A 4 -4.89 -2.44 -32.39
CA LYS A 4 -4.65 -1.38 -31.41
C LYS A 4 -4.37 -1.98 -30.03
N MET A 5 -3.25 -1.62 -29.43
CA MET A 5 -2.74 -2.16 -28.16
C MET A 5 -3.72 -1.92 -27.00
N SER A 6 -4.50 -0.84 -27.07
CA SER A 6 -5.58 -0.54 -26.12
C SER A 6 -6.74 -1.54 -26.18
N ASN A 7 -6.92 -2.19 -27.34
CA ASN A 7 -8.01 -3.11 -27.65
C ASN A 7 -7.60 -4.57 -27.54
N LEU A 8 -6.35 -4.89 -27.20
CA LEU A 8 -5.87 -6.27 -26.99
C LEU A 8 -5.77 -6.65 -25.51
N LEU A 9 -6.42 -7.72 -25.08
CA LEU A 9 -6.40 -8.23 -23.70
C LEU A 9 -4.98 -8.73 -23.38
N ASP A 10 -4.62 -8.83 -22.11
CA ASP A 10 -3.29 -9.36 -21.77
C ASP A 10 -3.11 -10.79 -22.31
N VAL A 11 -4.16 -11.62 -22.25
CA VAL A 11 -4.15 -12.97 -22.82
C VAL A 11 -3.95 -12.99 -24.35
N GLU A 12 -4.50 -12.00 -25.06
CA GLU A 12 -4.33 -11.85 -26.52
C GLU A 12 -2.91 -11.36 -26.87
N LYS A 13 -2.39 -10.40 -26.10
CA LYS A 13 -0.99 -9.94 -26.23
C LYS A 13 0.01 -11.07 -25.95
N TYR A 14 -0.27 -11.90 -24.95
CA TYR A 14 0.53 -13.09 -24.66
C TYR A 14 0.42 -14.15 -25.76
N LEU A 15 -0.76 -14.35 -26.36
CA LEU A 15 -0.93 -15.19 -27.55
C LEU A 15 -0.05 -14.70 -28.71
N LEU A 16 -0.09 -13.41 -29.03
CA LEU A 16 0.76 -12.81 -30.08
C LEU A 16 2.25 -12.99 -29.79
N LEU A 17 2.67 -12.76 -28.54
CA LEU A 17 4.04 -12.97 -28.07
C LEU A 17 4.49 -14.42 -28.15
N GLU A 18 3.57 -15.37 -27.99
CA GLU A 18 3.91 -16.79 -27.97
C GLU A 18 3.87 -17.41 -29.38
N LEU A 19 3.10 -16.83 -30.31
CA LEU A 19 3.03 -17.26 -31.71
C LEU A 19 4.39 -17.25 -32.43
N ILE A 20 5.25 -16.28 -32.13
CA ILE A 20 6.58 -16.17 -32.75
C ILE A 20 7.48 -17.40 -32.52
N TYR A 21 7.21 -18.14 -31.43
CA TYR A 21 7.93 -19.36 -31.05
C TYR A 21 7.42 -20.61 -31.81
N PHE A 22 6.46 -20.45 -32.72
CA PHE A 22 5.98 -21.51 -33.60
C PHE A 22 6.67 -21.43 -34.95
N HIS A 23 7.74 -22.21 -35.11
CA HIS A 23 8.50 -22.20 -36.35
C HIS A 23 7.83 -22.98 -37.48
N LEU A 24 7.65 -22.34 -38.63
CA LEU A 24 7.16 -22.99 -39.84
C LEU A 24 8.30 -23.64 -40.65
N PRO A 25 8.02 -24.74 -41.36
CA PRO A 25 8.93 -25.27 -42.38
C PRO A 25 9.22 -24.27 -43.51
N PRO A 26 10.41 -24.34 -44.15
CA PRO A 26 10.81 -23.41 -45.22
C PRO A 26 9.79 -23.28 -46.37
N GLU A 27 9.14 -24.38 -46.75
CA GLU A 27 8.15 -24.46 -47.82
C GLU A 27 6.88 -23.62 -47.57
N HIS A 28 6.57 -23.37 -46.30
CA HIS A 28 5.41 -22.58 -45.87
C HIS A 28 5.80 -21.15 -45.56
N LYS A 29 6.96 -20.95 -44.92
CA LYS A 29 7.46 -19.64 -44.53
C LYS A 29 7.61 -18.68 -45.71
N ASN A 30 8.17 -19.16 -46.83
CA ASN A 30 8.42 -18.31 -48.01
C ASN A 30 7.14 -17.87 -48.74
N ARG A 31 5.96 -18.34 -48.31
CA ARG A 31 4.66 -17.97 -48.89
C ARG A 31 4.01 -16.77 -48.21
N ILE A 32 4.52 -16.34 -47.06
CA ILE A 32 3.98 -15.23 -46.29
C ILE A 32 4.70 -13.95 -46.70
N SER A 33 3.99 -13.03 -47.34
CA SER A 33 4.49 -11.69 -47.67
C SER A 33 3.37 -10.64 -47.58
N ARG A 34 3.67 -9.38 -47.89
CA ARG A 34 2.64 -8.33 -47.96
C ARG A 34 1.67 -8.54 -49.11
N GLU A 35 2.17 -9.10 -50.22
CA GLU A 35 1.40 -9.41 -51.43
C GLU A 35 0.61 -10.71 -51.29
N ALA A 36 1.06 -11.60 -50.40
CA ALA A 36 0.38 -12.86 -50.06
C ALA A 36 0.30 -13.00 -48.52
N PRO A 37 -0.55 -12.19 -47.86
CA PRO A 37 -0.72 -12.29 -46.42
C PRO A 37 -1.47 -13.57 -46.05
N MET A 38 -1.14 -14.15 -44.91
CA MET A 38 -1.81 -15.35 -44.38
C MET A 38 -2.73 -14.96 -43.24
N LYS A 39 -3.95 -15.48 -43.20
CA LYS A 39 -4.81 -15.21 -42.05
C LYS A 39 -4.27 -15.86 -40.78
N LEU A 40 -4.54 -15.24 -39.63
CA LEU A 40 -4.02 -15.72 -38.36
C LEU A 40 -4.55 -17.12 -37.99
N ASP A 41 -5.82 -17.42 -38.29
CA ASP A 41 -6.42 -18.75 -38.13
C ASP A 41 -5.76 -19.80 -39.02
N GLU A 42 -5.54 -19.48 -40.30
CA GLU A 42 -4.82 -20.35 -41.24
C GLU A 42 -3.40 -20.64 -40.76
N TYR A 43 -2.71 -19.65 -40.19
CA TYR A 43 -1.39 -19.85 -39.61
C TYR A 43 -1.44 -20.77 -38.39
N ILE A 44 -2.41 -20.58 -37.49
CA ILE A 44 -2.60 -21.43 -36.31
C ILE A 44 -2.90 -22.88 -36.73
N ASP A 45 -3.76 -23.08 -37.73
CA ASP A 45 -4.07 -24.39 -38.29
C ASP A 45 -2.87 -25.02 -38.99
N LEU A 46 -2.10 -24.22 -39.72
CA LEU A 46 -0.89 -24.66 -40.39
C LEU A 46 0.18 -25.12 -39.39
N VAL A 47 0.34 -24.40 -38.28
CA VAL A 47 1.23 -24.77 -37.17
C VAL A 47 0.81 -26.12 -36.57
N GLU A 48 -0.49 -26.42 -36.47
CA GLU A 48 -0.99 -27.72 -36.02
C GLU A 48 -0.74 -28.81 -37.07
N TYR A 49 -1.08 -28.55 -38.34
CA TYR A 49 -0.88 -29.48 -39.45
C TYR A 49 0.58 -29.89 -39.59
N CYS A 50 1.50 -28.93 -39.45
CA CYS A 50 2.93 -29.19 -39.49
C CYS A 50 3.38 -30.12 -38.34
N GLY A 51 2.58 -30.32 -37.28
CA GLY A 51 2.85 -31.29 -36.22
C GLY A 51 4.10 -31.04 -35.36
N TYR A 52 4.85 -29.99 -35.65
CA TYR A 52 6.19 -29.73 -35.10
C TYR A 52 6.38 -28.25 -34.78
N SER A 53 5.88 -27.81 -33.63
CA SER A 53 6.29 -26.54 -33.02
C SER A 53 7.65 -26.72 -32.32
N VAL A 54 8.64 -25.88 -32.65
CA VAL A 54 9.86 -25.74 -31.87
C VAL A 54 9.70 -24.53 -30.96
N TYR A 55 8.97 -24.69 -29.86
CA TYR A 55 9.07 -23.76 -28.75
C TYR A 55 10.45 -23.91 -28.10
N PRO A 56 11.22 -22.86 -27.89
CA PRO A 56 12.57 -22.95 -27.40
C PRO A 56 12.59 -23.10 -25.87
N GLY A 57 13.49 -23.94 -25.40
CA GLY A 57 13.94 -23.96 -24.01
C GLY A 57 13.32 -25.02 -23.08
N PHE A 58 12.05 -25.43 -23.27
CA PHE A 58 11.36 -26.16 -22.17
C PHE A 58 10.54 -27.39 -22.54
N ILE A 59 10.55 -27.84 -23.80
CA ILE A 59 9.72 -29.00 -24.18
C ILE A 59 10.57 -30.19 -24.61
N SER A 60 10.62 -31.19 -23.74
CA SER A 60 11.15 -32.53 -23.99
C SER A 60 10.60 -33.15 -25.29
N CYS A 61 11.45 -33.84 -26.07
CA CYS A 61 11.00 -34.69 -27.18
C CYS A 61 10.28 -35.98 -26.72
N SER A 62 10.02 -36.14 -25.42
CA SER A 62 9.24 -37.24 -24.87
C SER A 62 7.76 -37.14 -25.23
N ALA A 63 7.04 -38.26 -25.10
CA ALA A 63 5.59 -38.31 -25.26
C ALA A 63 4.86 -37.26 -24.36
N ASN A 64 5.39 -36.97 -23.18
CA ASN A 64 4.86 -35.94 -22.28
C ASN A 64 5.04 -34.53 -22.84
N GLY A 65 6.17 -34.24 -23.50
CA GLY A 65 6.37 -32.96 -24.16
C GLY A 65 5.48 -32.79 -25.39
N TYR A 66 5.22 -33.86 -26.15
CA TYR A 66 4.24 -33.83 -27.24
C TYR A 66 2.82 -33.52 -26.75
N GLN A 67 2.38 -34.14 -25.65
CA GLN A 67 1.09 -33.85 -25.01
C GLN A 67 1.01 -32.41 -24.49
N TYR A 68 2.11 -31.88 -23.95
CA TYR A 68 2.17 -30.49 -23.51
C TYR A 68 2.04 -29.49 -24.68
N LYS A 69 2.71 -29.75 -25.82
CA LYS A 69 2.56 -28.95 -27.05
C LYS A 69 1.11 -28.91 -27.53
N LYS A 70 0.48 -30.09 -27.60
CA LYS A 70 -0.92 -30.20 -28.03
C LYS A 70 -1.86 -29.42 -27.10
N ARG A 71 -1.63 -29.44 -25.79
CA ARG A 71 -2.41 -28.66 -24.82
C ARG A 71 -2.20 -27.16 -24.97
N ARG A 72 -0.97 -26.71 -25.21
CA ARG A 72 -0.65 -25.30 -25.50
C ARG A 72 -1.32 -24.83 -26.80
N GLN A 73 -1.19 -25.59 -27.88
CA GLN A 73 -1.87 -25.31 -29.16
C GLN A 73 -3.39 -25.25 -28.99
N ALA A 74 -3.98 -26.19 -28.27
CA ALA A 74 -5.42 -26.15 -27.96
C ALA A 74 -5.80 -24.93 -27.10
N HIS A 75 -4.93 -24.49 -26.19
CA HIS A 75 -5.15 -23.28 -25.39
C HIS A 75 -5.15 -22.03 -26.27
N PHE A 76 -4.23 -21.92 -27.22
CA PHE A 76 -4.22 -20.81 -28.18
C PHE A 76 -5.43 -20.77 -29.06
N LYS A 77 -5.85 -21.92 -29.61
CA LYS A 77 -7.08 -21.98 -30.40
C LYS A 77 -8.29 -21.52 -29.60
N ARG A 78 -8.35 -21.82 -28.30
CA ARG A 78 -9.41 -21.32 -27.43
C ARG A 78 -9.34 -19.81 -27.22
N ILE A 79 -8.15 -19.26 -26.99
CA ILE A 79 -7.96 -17.80 -26.86
C ILE A 79 -8.36 -17.12 -28.17
N PHE A 80 -7.83 -17.58 -29.31
CA PHE A 80 -8.17 -17.03 -30.62
C PHE A 80 -9.67 -17.14 -30.91
N ALA A 81 -10.29 -18.32 -30.72
CA ALA A 81 -11.71 -18.53 -30.99
C ALA A 81 -12.65 -17.76 -30.04
N SER A 82 -12.14 -17.22 -28.92
CA SER A 82 -12.89 -16.32 -28.03
C SER A 82 -12.48 -14.86 -28.20
N SER A 83 -11.49 -14.60 -29.06
CA SER A 83 -10.97 -13.27 -29.30
C SER A 83 -11.69 -12.65 -30.47
N GLU A 84 -12.56 -11.72 -30.11
CA GLU A 84 -13.24 -10.83 -31.02
C GLU A 84 -12.21 -9.87 -31.70
N ASN A 85 -11.05 -9.60 -31.07
CA ASN A 85 -10.04 -8.66 -31.55
C ASN A 85 -9.13 -9.17 -32.67
N LEU A 86 -9.01 -10.49 -32.84
CA LEU A 86 -7.99 -11.12 -33.66
C LEU A 86 -8.49 -11.70 -34.99
N ASP A 87 -9.80 -11.68 -35.25
CA ASP A 87 -10.44 -12.31 -36.42
C ASP A 87 -9.90 -11.82 -37.77
N ASP A 88 -9.69 -10.50 -37.90
CA ASP A 88 -9.25 -9.86 -39.14
C ASP A 88 -7.73 -9.66 -39.21
N VAL A 89 -6.99 -10.27 -38.29
CA VAL A 89 -5.53 -10.16 -38.25
C VAL A 89 -4.91 -11.08 -39.29
N VAL A 90 -4.01 -10.52 -40.09
CA VAL A 90 -3.22 -11.25 -41.07
C VAL A 90 -1.74 -11.11 -40.79
N ILE A 91 -0.99 -12.16 -41.07
CA ILE A 91 0.46 -12.17 -41.04
C ILE A 91 0.97 -11.72 -42.40
N THR A 92 1.72 -10.63 -42.40
CA THR A 92 2.25 -9.97 -43.61
C THR A 92 3.75 -10.20 -43.79
N GLY A 93 4.41 -10.79 -42.81
CA GLY A 93 5.84 -11.10 -42.88
C GLY A 93 6.27 -12.09 -41.82
N TYR A 94 7.20 -12.97 -42.17
CA TYR A 94 7.79 -13.93 -41.24
C TYR A 94 9.25 -14.21 -41.59
N VAL A 95 10.15 -13.92 -40.66
CA VAL A 95 11.58 -14.23 -40.73
C VAL A 95 11.96 -15.12 -39.56
N ASN A 96 12.84 -16.06 -39.83
CA ASN A 96 13.36 -17.04 -38.88
C ASN A 96 14.72 -17.50 -39.41
N ASP A 97 15.78 -16.88 -38.93
CA ASP A 97 17.16 -17.15 -39.32
C ASP A 97 17.86 -18.06 -38.31
N ASN A 98 17.09 -18.85 -37.54
CA ASN A 98 17.65 -19.90 -36.70
C ASN A 98 18.38 -20.96 -37.53
N TYR A 99 19.40 -21.58 -36.93
CA TYR A 99 20.01 -22.77 -37.52
C TYR A 99 19.05 -23.96 -37.49
N GLY A 100 19.11 -24.82 -38.51
CA GLY A 100 18.42 -26.12 -38.50
C GLY A 100 17.10 -26.15 -39.27
N ARG A 101 16.33 -27.23 -39.08
CA ARG A 101 15.25 -27.66 -40.01
C ARG A 101 14.18 -26.60 -40.32
N PHE A 102 13.92 -25.68 -39.39
CA PHE A 102 12.83 -24.71 -39.50
C PHE A 102 13.31 -23.26 -39.61
N GLY A 103 14.61 -23.03 -39.72
CA GLY A 103 15.16 -21.69 -39.94
C GLY A 103 15.93 -21.58 -41.26
N ASN A 104 16.30 -20.35 -41.62
CA ASN A 104 16.87 -20.02 -42.93
C ASN A 104 18.36 -20.28 -43.06
N THR A 105 19.07 -20.66 -41.99
CA THR A 105 20.52 -20.82 -42.03
C THR A 105 20.95 -22.27 -41.82
N THR A 106 21.83 -22.73 -42.70
CA THR A 106 22.61 -23.96 -42.53
C THR A 106 23.94 -23.69 -41.83
N ASP A 107 24.28 -22.41 -41.58
CA ASP A 107 25.44 -22.01 -40.80
C ASP A 107 25.12 -22.02 -39.30
N LYS A 108 25.77 -22.94 -38.57
CA LYS A 108 25.65 -23.12 -37.11
C LYS A 108 26.14 -21.91 -36.31
N ASN A 109 27.01 -21.09 -36.89
CA ASN A 109 27.65 -19.98 -36.20
C ASN A 109 26.97 -18.63 -36.47
N LYS A 110 25.94 -18.61 -37.33
CA LYS A 110 25.19 -17.40 -37.65
C LYS A 110 24.19 -17.08 -36.55
N THR A 111 24.13 -15.81 -36.19
CA THR A 111 23.27 -15.28 -35.13
C THR A 111 21.78 -15.44 -35.47
N SER A 112 20.95 -15.91 -34.53
CA SER A 112 19.54 -16.24 -34.76
C SER A 112 18.59 -15.03 -34.57
N PHE A 113 17.85 -14.66 -35.61
CA PHE A 113 16.77 -13.65 -35.54
C PHE A 113 15.43 -14.26 -35.98
N VAL A 114 14.36 -13.98 -35.23
CA VAL A 114 12.99 -14.37 -35.58
C VAL A 114 12.07 -13.16 -35.42
N GLY A 115 11.30 -12.87 -36.46
CA GLY A 115 10.36 -11.75 -36.51
C GLY A 115 9.08 -12.14 -37.23
N LEU A 116 7.94 -11.72 -36.69
CA LEU A 116 6.62 -11.87 -37.30
C LEU A 116 6.02 -10.48 -37.45
N ALA A 117 5.46 -10.18 -38.62
CA ALA A 117 4.75 -8.95 -38.90
C ALA A 117 3.28 -9.26 -39.14
N LEU A 118 2.41 -8.47 -38.53
CA LEU A 118 0.96 -8.60 -38.56
C LEU A 118 0.35 -7.26 -38.98
N ALA A 119 -0.82 -7.32 -39.60
CA ALA A 119 -1.64 -6.15 -39.89
C ALA A 119 -3.13 -6.48 -39.67
N ASP A 120 -3.92 -5.45 -39.42
CA ASP A 120 -5.39 -5.53 -39.40
C ASP A 120 -6.01 -4.73 -40.55
N GLN A 121 -7.32 -4.87 -40.72
CA GLN A 121 -8.12 -4.13 -41.72
C GLN A 121 -8.12 -2.61 -41.50
N ASP A 122 -7.87 -2.14 -40.28
CA ASP A 122 -7.84 -0.73 -39.89
C ASP A 122 -6.47 -0.07 -40.15
N ASN A 123 -5.57 -0.80 -40.85
CA ASN A 123 -4.20 -0.39 -41.17
C ASN A 123 -3.35 -0.08 -39.93
N ASN A 124 -3.59 -0.81 -38.83
CA ASN A 124 -2.65 -0.94 -37.72
C ASN A 124 -1.72 -2.13 -38.00
N GLY A 125 -0.48 -2.02 -37.55
CA GLY A 125 0.54 -3.04 -37.74
C GLY A 125 1.12 -3.47 -36.40
N ALA A 126 1.57 -4.73 -36.34
CA ALA A 126 2.37 -5.20 -35.21
C ALA A 126 3.60 -5.96 -35.72
N VAL A 127 4.72 -5.83 -35.01
CA VAL A 127 5.85 -6.75 -35.13
C VAL A 127 6.08 -7.45 -33.80
N VAL A 128 6.41 -8.74 -33.87
CA VAL A 128 6.71 -9.57 -32.70
C VAL A 128 8.12 -10.14 -32.85
N PHE A 129 8.95 -9.99 -31.82
CA PHE A 129 10.30 -10.54 -31.76
C PHE A 129 10.42 -11.66 -30.73
N SER A 130 11.06 -12.76 -31.12
CA SER A 130 11.35 -13.90 -30.24
C SER A 130 12.65 -13.71 -29.43
N GLY A 131 12.77 -14.42 -28.31
CA GLY A 131 14.05 -14.67 -27.64
C GLY A 131 14.76 -15.92 -28.20
N CYS A 132 16.09 -15.96 -28.16
CA CYS A 132 16.93 -17.01 -28.79
C CYS A 132 16.44 -18.45 -28.61
N GLU A 133 16.48 -19.23 -29.69
CA GLU A 133 15.71 -20.48 -29.78
C GLU A 133 16.49 -21.81 -29.79
N GLN A 134 17.82 -21.82 -29.71
CA GLN A 134 18.57 -23.09 -29.67
C GLN A 134 19.72 -23.10 -28.67
N MET A 135 19.50 -23.79 -27.54
CA MET A 135 20.55 -24.18 -26.60
C MET A 135 21.36 -25.36 -27.17
N TYR A 136 22.42 -25.07 -27.94
CA TYR A 136 23.52 -26.01 -28.11
C TYR A 136 24.61 -25.68 -27.07
N PRO A 137 25.33 -26.69 -26.52
CA PRO A 137 26.39 -26.44 -25.53
C PRO A 137 27.46 -25.45 -26.03
N SER A 138 27.69 -25.39 -27.35
CA SER A 138 28.62 -24.46 -28.00
C SER A 138 28.04 -23.06 -28.25
N SER A 139 26.72 -22.86 -28.21
CA SER A 139 26.07 -21.54 -28.40
C SER A 139 25.88 -20.76 -27.09
N ILE A 140 26.02 -21.42 -25.93
CA ILE A 140 25.93 -20.79 -24.60
C ILE A 140 26.92 -19.62 -24.47
N VAL A 141 28.16 -19.80 -24.94
CA VAL A 141 29.25 -18.82 -24.76
C VAL A 141 29.11 -17.63 -25.72
N LEU A 142 28.56 -17.83 -26.92
CA LEU A 142 28.38 -16.76 -27.92
C LEU A 142 27.11 -15.93 -27.66
N ASP A 143 25.99 -16.55 -27.32
CA ASP A 143 24.71 -15.84 -27.18
C ASP A 143 24.50 -15.20 -25.81
N TRP A 144 25.00 -15.78 -24.71
CA TRP A 144 25.06 -15.05 -23.43
C TRP A 144 26.11 -13.95 -23.45
N GLY A 145 27.21 -14.14 -24.21
CA GLY A 145 28.17 -13.08 -24.51
C GLY A 145 27.50 -11.90 -25.20
N GLY A 146 26.68 -12.14 -26.23
CA GLY A 146 25.88 -11.11 -26.90
C GLY A 146 24.80 -10.46 -26.02
N CYS A 147 24.12 -11.24 -25.15
CA CYS A 147 23.13 -10.72 -24.20
C CYS A 147 23.78 -9.85 -23.10
N LEU A 148 24.97 -10.23 -22.63
CA LEU A 148 25.77 -9.43 -21.68
C LEU A 148 26.31 -8.17 -22.36
N ILE A 149 26.74 -8.25 -23.62
CA ILE A 149 27.23 -7.09 -24.40
C ILE A 149 26.10 -6.10 -24.71
N ALA A 150 24.88 -6.58 -25.02
CA ALA A 150 23.70 -5.74 -25.24
C ALA A 150 23.25 -5.04 -23.94
N SER A 151 23.33 -5.71 -22.79
CA SER A 151 23.05 -5.08 -21.48
C SER A 151 24.14 -4.09 -21.04
N LEU A 152 25.34 -4.18 -21.61
CA LEU A 152 26.42 -3.19 -21.53
C LEU A 152 26.28 -2.05 -22.55
N GLY A 153 25.23 -2.06 -23.39
CA GLY A 153 24.85 -0.94 -24.24
C GLY A 153 25.48 -0.91 -25.64
N VAL A 154 26.07 -2.02 -26.06
CA VAL A 154 26.60 -2.17 -27.42
C VAL A 154 25.48 -2.60 -28.36
N VAL A 155 25.27 -1.83 -29.43
CA VAL A 155 24.34 -2.18 -30.52
C VAL A 155 24.87 -3.44 -31.24
N THR A 156 23.99 -4.40 -31.49
CA THR A 156 24.36 -5.72 -32.03
C THR A 156 23.76 -5.92 -33.42
N SER A 157 24.21 -6.94 -34.17
CA SER A 157 23.62 -7.31 -35.45
C SER A 157 22.11 -7.59 -35.35
N HIS A 158 21.66 -8.20 -34.25
CA HIS A 158 20.24 -8.47 -33.99
C HIS A 158 19.42 -7.19 -33.86
N HIS A 159 19.98 -6.13 -33.25
CA HIS A 159 19.34 -4.83 -33.17
C HIS A 159 19.12 -4.23 -34.57
N HIS A 160 20.13 -4.31 -35.43
CA HIS A 160 20.00 -3.88 -36.83
C HIS A 160 18.99 -4.72 -37.61
N GLN A 161 18.95 -6.04 -37.40
CA GLN A 161 17.96 -6.92 -38.03
C GLN A 161 16.53 -6.60 -37.57
N ALA A 162 16.32 -6.37 -36.27
CA ALA A 162 15.02 -5.97 -35.72
C ALA A 162 14.55 -4.63 -36.28
N MET A 163 15.46 -3.65 -36.39
CA MET A 163 15.17 -2.35 -37.02
C MET A 163 14.81 -2.50 -38.49
N ASN A 164 15.62 -3.22 -39.28
CA ASN A 164 15.37 -3.42 -40.69
C ASN A 164 14.04 -4.16 -40.94
N PHE A 165 13.76 -5.17 -40.12
CA PHE A 165 12.48 -5.89 -40.16
C PHE A 165 11.31 -4.96 -39.86
N TYR A 166 11.40 -4.16 -38.78
CA TYR A 166 10.39 -3.16 -38.44
C TYR A 166 10.19 -2.15 -39.57
N ASP A 167 11.25 -1.53 -40.06
CA ASP A 167 11.17 -0.49 -41.10
C ASP A 167 10.57 -1.03 -42.39
N HIS A 168 10.95 -2.25 -42.79
CA HIS A 168 10.42 -2.90 -43.97
C HIS A 168 8.93 -3.19 -43.82
N TYR A 169 8.50 -3.82 -42.72
CA TYR A 169 7.13 -4.29 -42.56
C TYR A 169 6.15 -3.27 -41.99
N MET A 170 6.63 -2.17 -41.40
CA MET A 170 5.78 -1.06 -40.95
C MET A 170 5.71 0.09 -41.96
N ALA A 171 6.49 0.04 -43.04
CA ALA A 171 6.39 1.02 -44.13
C ALA A 171 4.97 1.02 -44.74
N GLY A 172 4.28 2.16 -44.72
CA GLY A 172 2.90 2.30 -45.22
C GLY A 172 1.79 2.03 -44.20
N ILE A 173 2.12 1.57 -42.99
CA ILE A 173 1.16 1.47 -41.88
C ILE A 173 0.84 2.90 -41.38
N LEU A 174 -0.42 3.33 -41.53
CA LEU A 174 -0.87 4.66 -41.12
C LEU A 174 -1.50 4.69 -39.72
N GLY A 175 -1.97 3.54 -39.25
CA GLY A 175 -2.52 3.37 -37.91
C GLY A 175 -1.46 3.22 -36.83
N GLU A 176 -1.80 2.52 -35.75
CA GLU A 176 -0.90 2.23 -34.65
C GLU A 176 0.16 1.19 -35.06
N ARG A 177 1.41 1.39 -34.61
CA ARG A 177 2.55 0.51 -34.91
C ARG A 177 3.03 -0.16 -33.63
N ASN A 178 2.65 -1.41 -33.45
CA ASN A 178 2.85 -2.15 -32.21
C ASN A 178 4.10 -3.02 -32.25
N ILE A 179 4.86 -3.02 -31.17
CA ILE A 179 6.14 -3.74 -31.05
C ILE A 179 6.07 -4.66 -29.83
N LEU A 180 6.03 -5.97 -30.04
CA LEU A 180 5.92 -6.94 -28.96
C LEU A 180 7.23 -7.72 -28.82
N GLY A 181 7.66 -7.95 -27.59
CA GLY A 181 8.84 -8.77 -27.32
C GLY A 181 8.83 -9.51 -25.99
N HIS A 182 9.32 -10.74 -26.01
CA HIS A 182 9.53 -11.55 -24.80
C HIS A 182 11.00 -11.89 -24.62
N SER A 183 11.51 -11.92 -23.38
CA SER A 183 12.91 -12.29 -23.10
C SER A 183 13.91 -11.42 -23.88
N LYS A 184 14.86 -12.00 -24.62
CA LYS A 184 15.75 -11.27 -25.54
C LYS A 184 14.98 -10.51 -26.63
N GLY A 185 13.84 -11.01 -27.09
CA GLY A 185 12.96 -10.28 -28.02
C GLY A 185 12.44 -8.98 -27.43
N GLY A 186 12.25 -8.90 -26.10
CA GLY A 186 11.92 -7.67 -25.39
C GLY A 186 13.04 -6.62 -25.42
N ASN A 187 14.31 -7.05 -25.44
CA ASN A 187 15.46 -6.16 -25.62
C ASN A 187 15.44 -5.51 -27.01
N LEU A 188 15.20 -6.33 -28.05
CA LEU A 188 15.06 -5.87 -29.43
C LEU A 188 13.85 -4.93 -29.59
N ALA A 189 12.70 -5.30 -29.03
CA ALA A 189 11.49 -4.47 -29.03
C ALA A 189 11.74 -3.10 -28.37
N THR A 190 12.42 -3.09 -27.22
CA THR A 190 12.81 -1.86 -26.53
C THR A 190 13.71 -1.00 -27.41
N TYR A 191 14.72 -1.58 -28.05
CA TYR A 191 15.62 -0.87 -28.96
C TYR A 191 14.89 -0.26 -30.16
N VAL A 192 13.96 -1.01 -30.79
CA VAL A 192 13.17 -0.49 -31.91
C VAL A 192 12.29 0.67 -31.47
N TYR A 193 11.59 0.52 -30.34
CA TYR A 193 10.71 1.54 -29.79
C TYR A 193 11.45 2.86 -29.53
N ILE A 194 12.58 2.83 -28.80
CA ILE A 194 13.32 4.07 -28.46
C ILE A 194 13.96 4.76 -29.68
N ASN A 195 14.04 4.09 -30.83
CA ASN A 195 14.58 4.64 -32.07
C ASN A 195 13.50 5.02 -33.10
N ARG A 196 12.20 4.83 -32.77
CA ARG A 196 11.05 5.15 -33.66
C ARG A 196 9.98 5.99 -32.95
N LEU A 197 10.41 6.81 -32.00
CA LEU A 197 9.54 7.60 -31.13
C LEU A 197 8.73 8.68 -31.87
N ASP A 198 9.20 9.10 -33.04
CA ASP A 198 8.57 10.04 -33.97
C ASP A 198 7.33 9.46 -34.67
N GLN A 199 7.13 8.14 -34.56
CA GLN A 199 6.01 7.42 -35.16
C GLN A 199 4.96 7.10 -34.10
N ASN A 200 3.76 6.68 -34.52
CA ASN A 200 2.70 6.22 -33.62
C ASN A 200 3.00 4.81 -33.07
N THR A 201 4.16 4.66 -32.45
CA THR A 201 4.64 3.39 -31.90
C THR A 201 4.13 3.15 -30.49
N ARG A 202 3.71 1.92 -30.21
CA ARG A 202 3.62 1.40 -28.85
C ARG A 202 4.40 0.10 -28.73
N ALA A 203 4.82 -0.25 -27.51
CA ALA A 203 5.54 -1.48 -27.25
C ALA A 203 5.01 -2.21 -26.02
N TYR A 204 5.01 -3.54 -26.08
CA TYR A 204 4.60 -4.43 -25.01
C TYR A 204 5.65 -5.53 -24.81
N CYS A 205 6.31 -5.49 -23.66
CA CYS A 205 7.45 -6.33 -23.33
C CYS A 205 7.15 -7.21 -22.11
N VAL A 206 7.47 -8.51 -22.18
CA VAL A 206 7.31 -9.46 -21.07
C VAL A 206 8.64 -10.12 -20.73
N ASN A 207 9.04 -10.11 -19.46
CA ASN A 207 10.31 -10.66 -18.97
C ASN A 207 11.52 -10.26 -19.82
N ALA A 208 11.48 -9.05 -20.37
CA ALA A 208 12.49 -8.57 -21.29
C ALA A 208 13.87 -8.57 -20.64
N GLN A 209 14.88 -8.93 -21.42
CA GLN A 209 16.25 -8.57 -21.07
C GLN A 209 16.39 -7.05 -21.20
N PRO A 210 16.92 -6.34 -20.18
CA PRO A 210 16.90 -4.89 -20.16
C PRO A 210 17.85 -4.35 -21.22
N TYR A 211 17.43 -3.32 -21.94
CA TYR A 211 18.36 -2.53 -22.74
C TYR A 211 19.15 -1.59 -21.82
N CYS A 212 20.41 -1.32 -22.15
CA CYS A 212 21.31 -0.57 -21.27
C CYS A 212 20.85 0.89 -21.08
N TRP A 213 20.27 1.19 -19.91
CA TRP A 213 19.75 2.51 -19.55
C TRP A 213 20.73 3.66 -19.77
N TYR A 214 22.02 3.44 -19.47
CA TYR A 214 23.05 4.47 -19.54
C TYR A 214 23.41 4.90 -20.97
N THR A 215 23.03 4.10 -21.98
CA THR A 215 23.28 4.44 -23.40
C THR A 215 22.15 5.24 -24.04
N MET A 216 21.02 5.39 -23.35
CA MET A 216 19.86 6.13 -23.83
C MET A 216 20.02 7.62 -23.55
N ASN A 217 19.55 8.46 -24.48
CA ASN A 217 19.35 9.88 -24.20
C ASN A 217 18.09 10.12 -23.35
N ASP A 218 17.89 11.35 -22.87
CA ASP A 218 16.78 11.65 -21.95
C ASP A 218 15.41 11.49 -22.60
N THR A 219 15.25 11.85 -23.88
CA THR A 219 14.00 11.63 -24.62
C THR A 219 13.64 10.14 -24.69
N GLN A 220 14.63 9.27 -24.92
CA GLN A 220 14.44 7.82 -24.94
C GLN A 220 14.08 7.26 -23.57
N LYS A 221 14.77 7.73 -22.52
CA LYS A 221 14.47 7.35 -21.13
C LYS A 221 13.06 7.74 -20.73
N GLU A 222 12.64 8.96 -21.06
CA GLU A 222 11.29 9.44 -20.77
C GLU A 222 10.24 8.70 -21.59
N ALA A 223 10.52 8.37 -22.86
CA ALA A 223 9.59 7.60 -23.67
C ALA A 223 9.28 6.20 -23.10
N LEU A 224 10.26 5.55 -22.46
CA LEU A 224 10.04 4.27 -21.77
C LEU A 224 9.15 4.40 -20.52
N LYS A 225 8.96 5.63 -20.02
CA LYS A 225 8.09 5.95 -18.87
C LYS A 225 6.66 6.34 -19.28
N THR A 226 6.35 6.43 -20.58
CA THR A 226 5.01 6.84 -21.08
C THR A 226 4.03 5.66 -21.22
N ASP A 227 2.76 5.94 -21.49
CA ASP A 227 1.73 4.92 -21.78
C ASP A 227 1.94 4.17 -23.10
N ARG A 228 2.88 4.62 -23.94
CA ARG A 228 3.27 3.95 -25.18
C ARG A 228 4.24 2.78 -24.97
N PHE A 229 4.80 2.61 -23.77
CA PHE A 229 5.72 1.51 -23.46
C PHE A 229 5.27 0.75 -22.21
N GLU A 230 4.89 -0.51 -22.39
CA GLU A 230 4.50 -1.40 -21.32
C GLU A 230 5.52 -2.52 -21.12
N TYR A 231 6.02 -2.66 -19.88
CA TYR A 231 6.97 -3.70 -19.51
C TYR A 231 6.51 -4.47 -18.28
N ILE A 232 6.25 -5.76 -18.48
CA ILE A 232 5.76 -6.70 -17.47
C ILE A 232 6.88 -7.66 -17.08
N VAL A 233 7.02 -7.87 -15.78
CA VAL A 233 7.99 -8.81 -15.20
C VAL A 233 7.26 -9.83 -14.34
N HIS A 234 7.47 -11.12 -14.59
CA HIS A 234 6.97 -12.19 -13.75
C HIS A 234 7.70 -12.16 -12.41
N GLN A 235 6.97 -12.47 -11.33
CA GLN A 235 7.51 -12.42 -9.99
C GLN A 235 8.69 -13.39 -9.85
N ASN A 236 9.77 -12.94 -9.20
CA ASN A 236 11.01 -13.68 -8.99
C ASN A 236 11.82 -14.00 -10.27
N ASP A 237 11.39 -13.57 -11.46
CA ASP A 237 12.14 -13.79 -12.68
C ASP A 237 13.57 -13.20 -12.57
N PRO A 238 14.63 -13.93 -12.99
CA PRO A 238 16.01 -13.46 -12.82
C PRO A 238 16.31 -12.19 -13.61
N THR A 239 15.60 -11.94 -14.72
CA THR A 239 15.73 -10.69 -15.47
C THR A 239 15.39 -9.50 -14.59
N ARG A 240 14.46 -9.63 -13.62
CA ARG A 240 14.19 -8.58 -12.62
C ARG A 240 15.43 -8.13 -11.85
N LYS A 241 16.30 -9.06 -11.46
CA LYS A 241 17.52 -8.76 -10.67
C LYS A 241 18.62 -8.14 -11.54
N ALA A 242 18.65 -8.48 -12.83
CA ALA A 242 19.55 -7.89 -13.81
C ALA A 242 19.03 -6.53 -14.35
N SER A 243 17.72 -6.30 -14.26
CA SER A 243 16.99 -5.14 -14.79
C SER A 243 16.51 -4.20 -13.69
N TYR A 244 17.36 -3.72 -12.77
CA TYR A 244 16.98 -2.60 -11.89
C TYR A 244 16.77 -1.32 -12.72
N VAL A 245 15.72 -1.30 -13.53
CA VAL A 245 15.38 -0.27 -14.49
C VAL A 245 14.08 0.38 -14.05
N SER A 246 14.06 1.72 -14.07
CA SER A 246 12.97 2.52 -13.52
C SER A 246 11.69 2.53 -14.37
N TYR A 247 11.62 1.71 -15.43
CA TYR A 247 10.55 1.72 -16.42
C TYR A 247 9.76 0.40 -16.50
N ILE A 248 9.81 -0.43 -15.45
CA ILE A 248 8.90 -1.58 -15.30
C ILE A 248 7.49 -1.06 -15.03
N SER A 249 6.51 -1.48 -15.82
CA SER A 249 5.11 -1.07 -15.71
C SER A 249 4.33 -1.94 -14.72
N ARG A 250 4.47 -3.27 -14.81
CA ARG A 250 3.73 -4.22 -13.95
C ARG A 250 4.61 -5.40 -13.51
N THR A 251 4.34 -5.96 -12.33
CA THR A 251 4.82 -7.29 -11.93
C THR A 251 3.67 -8.28 -11.89
N ALA A 252 3.75 -9.37 -12.65
CA ALA A 252 2.75 -10.44 -12.62
C ALA A 252 3.14 -11.53 -11.60
N PRO A 253 2.25 -11.94 -10.68
CA PRO A 253 2.54 -13.03 -9.75
C PRO A 253 2.62 -14.36 -10.49
N LEU A 254 3.46 -15.26 -9.95
CA LEU A 254 3.56 -16.61 -10.45
C LEU A 254 2.36 -17.45 -10.02
N ASN A 255 1.91 -18.34 -10.89
CA ASN A 255 0.87 -19.29 -10.57
C ASN A 255 1.35 -20.32 -9.52
N ARG A 256 0.40 -21.09 -8.96
CA ARG A 256 0.68 -22.04 -7.87
C ARG A 256 1.68 -23.14 -8.23
N TYR A 257 1.81 -23.46 -9.52
CA TYR A 257 2.73 -24.47 -10.01
C TYR A 257 4.15 -23.89 -10.15
N ALA A 258 4.25 -22.75 -10.83
CA ALA A 258 5.47 -21.95 -11.03
C ALA A 258 6.17 -21.58 -9.71
N SER A 259 5.38 -21.06 -8.75
CA SER A 259 5.83 -20.61 -7.43
C SER A 259 6.47 -21.72 -6.58
N ARG A 260 6.15 -22.98 -6.86
CA ARG A 260 6.70 -24.15 -6.14
C ARG A 260 7.94 -24.73 -6.78
N ARG A 261 8.17 -24.50 -8.08
CA ARG A 261 9.22 -25.18 -8.84
C ARG A 261 10.45 -24.35 -9.13
N PHE A 262 10.42 -23.01 -9.01
CA PHE A 262 11.55 -22.07 -9.14
C PHE A 262 12.44 -22.19 -10.40
N ILE A 263 12.21 -23.18 -11.26
CA ILE A 263 13.08 -23.61 -12.36
C ILE A 263 12.62 -23.05 -13.71
N ASP A 264 11.34 -22.71 -13.85
CA ASP A 264 10.75 -22.23 -15.10
C ASP A 264 9.75 -21.13 -14.78
N ILE A 265 10.24 -19.94 -14.42
CA ILE A 265 9.40 -18.78 -14.03
C ILE A 265 9.32 -17.73 -15.15
N HIS A 266 10.06 -17.99 -16.24
CA HIS A 266 10.27 -17.10 -17.37
C HIS A 266 9.23 -17.29 -18.48
N GLY A 267 8.62 -18.48 -18.59
CA GLY A 267 7.66 -18.81 -19.64
C GLY A 267 6.27 -18.19 -19.45
N PHE A 268 5.49 -18.19 -20.54
CA PHE A 268 4.12 -17.65 -20.55
C PHE A 268 3.12 -18.47 -19.72
N ALA A 269 3.38 -19.76 -19.50
CA ALA A 269 2.49 -20.64 -18.72
C ALA A 269 2.53 -20.37 -17.22
N GLU A 270 3.44 -19.50 -16.77
CA GLU A 270 3.78 -19.34 -15.35
C GLU A 270 2.95 -18.26 -14.66
N VAL A 271 2.15 -17.52 -15.42
CA VAL A 271 1.17 -16.54 -14.93
C VAL A 271 -0.26 -17.06 -15.13
N LYS A 272 -1.24 -16.30 -14.65
CA LYS A 272 -2.66 -16.58 -14.87
C LYS A 272 -3.34 -15.36 -15.42
N PHE A 273 -4.44 -15.60 -16.12
CA PHE A 273 -5.37 -14.56 -16.55
C PHE A 273 -6.69 -14.74 -15.79
N ASP A 274 -7.33 -13.63 -15.46
CA ASP A 274 -8.70 -13.63 -14.94
C ASP A 274 -9.70 -13.96 -16.06
N GLU A 275 -10.99 -14.01 -15.71
CA GLU A 275 -12.06 -14.32 -16.65
C GLU A 275 -12.23 -13.30 -17.79
N PHE A 276 -11.67 -12.10 -17.62
CA PHE A 276 -11.65 -11.02 -18.61
C PHE A 276 -10.37 -11.00 -19.43
N GLY A 277 -9.44 -11.95 -19.22
CA GLY A 277 -8.19 -12.02 -19.96
C GLY A 277 -7.10 -11.05 -19.50
N ASN A 278 -7.22 -10.45 -18.31
CA ASN A 278 -6.17 -9.62 -17.70
C ASN A 278 -5.24 -10.45 -16.80
N LEU A 279 -4.00 -10.02 -16.60
CA LEU A 279 -3.06 -10.72 -15.70
C LEU A 279 -3.55 -10.73 -14.24
N GLU A 280 -3.87 -11.93 -13.73
CA GLU A 280 -4.43 -12.13 -12.40
C GLU A 280 -3.44 -11.69 -11.31
N GLY A 281 -3.83 -10.71 -10.48
CA GLY A 281 -3.05 -10.24 -9.34
C GLY A 281 -1.78 -9.46 -9.71
N ALA A 282 -1.67 -8.97 -10.94
CA ALA A 282 -0.53 -8.15 -11.35
C ALA A 282 -0.45 -6.83 -10.55
N ARG A 283 0.72 -6.56 -9.96
CA ARG A 283 1.03 -5.31 -9.27
C ARG A 283 1.47 -4.26 -10.28
N VAL A 284 0.78 -3.13 -10.33
CA VAL A 284 1.22 -1.96 -11.09
C VAL A 284 2.41 -1.31 -10.37
N ILE A 285 3.50 -1.10 -11.10
CA ILE A 285 4.73 -0.43 -10.62
C ILE A 285 4.77 1.02 -11.15
N ARG A 286 4.23 1.25 -12.35
CA ARG A 286 4.04 2.58 -12.93
C ARG A 286 2.63 2.70 -13.45
N GLU A 287 1.88 3.73 -13.04
CA GLU A 287 0.51 3.95 -13.49
C GLU A 287 0.46 4.16 -15.02
N THR A 288 -0.05 3.16 -15.76
CA THR A 288 -0.58 3.33 -17.12
C THR A 288 -2.09 3.56 -17.03
N ALA A 289 -2.47 4.74 -16.51
CA ALA A 289 -3.82 5.07 -16.03
C ALA A 289 -4.96 5.13 -17.08
N SER A 290 -4.77 4.66 -18.32
CA SER A 290 -5.74 4.95 -19.39
C SER A 290 -6.44 3.77 -20.07
N GLN A 291 -5.98 2.51 -19.93
CA GLN A 291 -6.51 1.40 -20.76
C GLN A 291 -7.40 0.39 -20.03
N LEU A 292 -7.28 0.25 -18.70
CA LEU A 292 -8.20 -0.59 -17.91
C LEU A 292 -9.63 -0.01 -17.85
N LYS A 293 -9.75 1.32 -17.99
CA LYS A 293 -11.03 2.04 -17.93
C LYS A 293 -12.02 1.71 -19.05
N SER A 294 -11.58 1.27 -20.23
CA SER A 294 -12.51 1.10 -21.37
C SER A 294 -13.06 -0.31 -21.56
N ARG A 295 -12.50 -1.34 -20.90
CA ARG A 295 -12.88 -2.75 -21.17
C ARG A 295 -13.62 -3.48 -20.07
N LEU A 296 -13.51 -3.04 -18.82
CA LEU A 296 -14.23 -3.68 -17.71
C LEU A 296 -15.75 -3.40 -17.70
N PHE A 297 -16.24 -2.53 -18.59
CA PHE A 297 -17.61 -1.99 -18.51
C PHE A 297 -18.64 -2.66 -19.41
N HIS A 298 -18.26 -3.62 -20.26
CA HIS A 298 -19.23 -4.20 -21.21
C HIS A 298 -20.07 -5.36 -20.64
N ASP A 299 -19.60 -6.05 -19.57
CA ASP A 299 -20.20 -7.34 -19.16
C ASP A 299 -20.86 -7.39 -17.76
N TYR A 300 -20.89 -6.29 -17.00
CA TYR A 300 -21.47 -6.30 -15.64
C TYR A 300 -22.84 -5.62 -15.51
N ALA A 301 -23.47 -5.24 -16.63
CA ALA A 301 -24.74 -4.49 -16.63
C ALA A 301 -25.99 -5.37 -16.48
N ALA A 302 -26.00 -6.26 -15.48
CA ALA A 302 -27.18 -7.07 -15.15
C ALA A 302 -27.30 -7.27 -13.63
N GLU A 303 -27.54 -6.18 -12.88
CA GLU A 303 -28.53 -6.08 -11.79
C GLU A 303 -28.25 -4.84 -10.92
N LYS A 304 -29.13 -3.84 -11.06
CA LYS A 304 -29.26 -2.58 -10.31
C LYS A 304 -28.31 -2.38 -9.09
N ARG A 305 -27.11 -1.86 -9.35
CA ARG A 305 -26.36 -0.95 -8.47
C ARG A 305 -25.70 0.09 -9.39
N LEU A 306 -25.57 1.32 -8.92
CA LEU A 306 -24.97 2.43 -9.67
C LEU A 306 -23.66 1.95 -10.32
N THR A 307 -23.49 2.25 -11.60
CA THR A 307 -22.24 1.97 -12.33
C THR A 307 -21.07 2.66 -11.63
N HIS A 308 -19.84 2.20 -11.85
CA HIS A 308 -18.63 2.83 -11.30
C HIS A 308 -18.58 4.34 -11.61
N ASP A 309 -18.96 4.72 -12.84
CA ASP A 309 -19.06 6.13 -13.25
C ASP A 309 -20.12 6.90 -12.47
N GLU A 310 -21.29 6.31 -12.21
CA GLU A 310 -22.33 6.93 -11.40
C GLU A 310 -21.92 7.05 -9.92
N CYS A 311 -21.23 6.04 -9.37
CA CYS A 311 -20.65 6.08 -8.03
C CYS A 311 -19.60 7.20 -7.93
N MET A 312 -18.70 7.30 -8.89
CA MET A 312 -17.67 8.34 -8.93
C MET A 312 -18.25 9.72 -9.20
N ALA A 313 -19.25 9.86 -10.07
CA ALA A 313 -19.92 11.13 -10.33
C ALA A 313 -20.64 11.65 -9.08
N ARG A 314 -21.42 10.78 -8.41
CA ARG A 314 -22.10 11.13 -7.15
C ARG A 314 -21.11 11.45 -6.03
N PHE A 315 -20.01 10.72 -5.97
CA PHE A 315 -18.94 10.98 -5.01
C PHE A 315 -18.31 12.36 -5.24
N GLN A 316 -17.93 12.67 -6.49
CA GLN A 316 -17.36 13.97 -6.85
C GLN A 316 -18.33 15.13 -6.59
N GLU A 317 -19.62 14.96 -6.91
CA GLU A 317 -20.67 15.94 -6.58
C GLU A 317 -20.70 16.23 -5.08
N LYS A 318 -20.77 15.18 -4.24
CA LYS A 318 -20.76 15.33 -2.78
C LYS A 318 -19.49 15.99 -2.24
N LEU A 319 -18.32 15.70 -2.81
CA LEU A 319 -17.08 16.29 -2.34
C LEU A 319 -16.94 17.77 -2.74
N SER A 320 -17.53 18.19 -3.87
CA SER A 320 -17.41 19.57 -4.39
C SER A 320 -17.99 20.64 -3.46
N GLU A 321 -18.92 20.27 -2.58
CA GLU A 321 -19.55 21.17 -1.61
C GLU A 321 -18.78 21.27 -0.27
N ILE A 322 -17.71 20.48 -0.09
CA ILE A 322 -17.01 20.37 1.18
C ILE A 322 -15.86 21.36 1.26
N THR A 323 -15.95 22.28 2.23
CA THR A 323 -14.95 23.34 2.45
C THR A 323 -13.96 23.06 3.59
N SER A 324 -14.09 21.91 4.27
CA SER A 324 -13.23 21.58 5.43
C SER A 324 -12.65 20.17 5.34
N LEU A 325 -11.34 20.03 5.60
CA LEU A 325 -10.62 18.75 5.52
C LEU A 325 -11.14 17.59 6.36
N PRO A 326 -11.60 17.75 7.62
CA PRO A 326 -12.03 16.61 8.42
C PRO A 326 -13.40 16.15 7.95
N ARG A 327 -14.21 17.07 7.40
CA ARG A 327 -15.45 16.71 6.71
C ARG A 327 -15.14 16.02 5.38
N LEU A 328 -14.12 16.48 4.64
CA LEU A 328 -13.66 15.84 3.40
C LEU A 328 -13.24 14.39 3.67
N PHE A 329 -12.33 14.17 4.63
CA PHE A 329 -11.87 12.84 5.01
C PHE A 329 -12.98 11.98 5.62
N SER A 330 -13.79 12.53 6.54
CA SER A 330 -14.90 11.78 7.13
C SER A 330 -15.94 11.37 6.09
N THR A 331 -16.38 12.28 5.22
CA THR A 331 -17.34 11.98 4.16
C THR A 331 -16.75 10.98 3.16
N THR A 332 -15.47 11.09 2.84
CA THR A 332 -14.78 10.10 1.99
C THR A 332 -14.83 8.71 2.61
N LEU A 333 -14.53 8.57 3.90
CA LEU A 333 -14.65 7.28 4.59
C LEU A 333 -16.10 6.77 4.62
N ASP A 334 -17.07 7.64 4.86
CA ASP A 334 -18.49 7.26 4.91
C ASP A 334 -19.00 6.75 3.55
N GLU A 335 -18.62 7.40 2.44
CA GLU A 335 -18.96 6.93 1.09
C GLU A 335 -18.22 5.64 0.73
N ILE A 336 -16.93 5.53 1.06
CA ILE A 336 -16.15 4.32 0.80
C ILE A 336 -16.74 3.12 1.57
N LEU A 337 -17.10 3.29 2.85
CA LEU A 337 -17.76 2.25 3.63
C LEU A 337 -19.08 1.79 3.00
N LEU A 338 -19.85 2.75 2.46
CA LEU A 338 -21.13 2.46 1.82
C LEU A 338 -20.96 1.64 0.52
N VAL A 339 -20.03 2.03 -0.35
CA VAL A 339 -19.88 1.40 -1.67
C VAL A 339 -19.08 0.10 -1.64
N THR A 340 -18.15 -0.05 -0.69
CA THR A 340 -17.36 -1.27 -0.51
C THR A 340 -17.95 -2.26 0.49
N GLU A 341 -18.98 -1.85 1.23
CA GLU A 341 -19.53 -2.59 2.36
C GLU A 341 -18.43 -3.00 3.37
N ALA A 342 -17.41 -2.15 3.54
CA ALA A 342 -16.34 -2.37 4.53
C ALA A 342 -16.88 -2.27 5.96
N ARG A 343 -16.28 -3.05 6.87
CA ARG A 343 -16.65 -3.08 8.29
C ARG A 343 -15.97 -1.98 9.09
N VAL A 344 -14.73 -1.64 8.71
CA VAL A 344 -13.91 -0.62 9.35
C VAL A 344 -13.19 0.20 8.29
N ALA A 345 -13.12 1.51 8.49
CA ALA A 345 -12.30 2.41 7.69
C ALA A 345 -11.48 3.36 8.59
N ILE A 346 -10.22 3.60 8.22
CA ILE A 346 -9.25 4.36 9.01
C ILE A 346 -8.47 5.32 8.11
N ILE A 347 -8.32 6.58 8.53
CA ILE A 347 -7.29 7.48 8.01
C ILE A 347 -6.10 7.45 8.95
N TRP A 348 -4.94 7.11 8.42
CA TRP A 348 -3.64 7.13 9.08
C TRP A 348 -2.83 8.34 8.63
N LEU A 349 -2.08 8.94 9.55
CA LEU A 349 -1.10 9.98 9.25
C LEU A 349 0.29 9.56 9.70
N LYS A 350 1.30 9.99 8.96
CA LYS A 350 2.73 9.79 9.22
C LYS A 350 3.26 10.88 10.15
N ASP A 351 4.11 10.47 11.09
CA ASP A 351 4.79 11.33 12.07
C ASP A 351 6.11 10.66 12.50
N GLU A 352 6.88 11.34 13.35
CA GLU A 352 8.20 10.87 13.80
C GLU A 352 8.42 11.06 15.31
N ASP A 353 9.24 10.19 15.91
CA ASP A 353 9.73 10.34 17.28
C ASP A 353 11.17 9.89 17.43
N ASP A 354 11.68 9.92 18.66
CA ASP A 354 13.04 9.47 19.01
C ASP A 354 13.38 8.03 18.58
N ARG A 355 12.40 7.22 18.16
CA ARG A 355 12.58 5.85 17.67
C ARG A 355 12.35 5.73 16.16
N GLY A 356 12.26 6.84 15.45
CA GLY A 356 12.04 6.94 14.01
C GLY A 356 10.57 7.09 13.62
N PRO A 357 10.27 7.01 12.31
CA PRO A 357 8.95 7.33 11.79
C PRO A 357 7.90 6.28 12.17
N PHE A 358 6.65 6.73 12.29
CA PHE A 358 5.48 5.91 12.58
C PHE A 358 4.23 6.51 11.95
N ILE A 359 3.16 5.72 11.85
CA ILE A 359 1.83 6.19 11.51
C ILE A 359 0.88 6.05 12.70
N TYR A 360 -0.11 6.92 12.78
CA TYR A 360 -1.15 6.92 13.80
C TYR A 360 -2.51 7.23 13.17
N PRO A 361 -3.62 6.72 13.72
CA PRO A 361 -4.92 6.91 13.11
C PRO A 361 -5.50 8.28 13.52
N LEU A 362 -5.93 9.05 12.52
CA LEU A 362 -6.58 10.36 12.63
C LEU A 362 -8.10 10.24 12.72
N ILE A 363 -8.70 9.40 11.87
CA ILE A 363 -10.16 9.17 11.82
C ILE A 363 -10.38 7.67 11.77
N ILE A 364 -11.30 7.17 12.58
CA ILE A 364 -11.66 5.76 12.63
C ILE A 364 -13.18 5.65 12.56
N LYS A 365 -13.68 4.89 11.59
CA LYS A 365 -15.07 4.51 11.43
C LYS A 365 -15.18 3.01 11.70
N SER A 366 -15.44 2.65 12.95
CA SER A 366 -15.54 1.26 13.43
C SER A 366 -16.47 1.19 14.63
N PRO A 367 -17.20 0.07 14.83
CA PRO A 367 -17.70 -0.28 16.17
C PRO A 367 -16.51 -0.38 17.16
N GLY A 368 -16.56 0.29 18.30
CA GLY A 368 -15.51 0.20 19.35
C GLY A 368 -14.23 1.04 19.13
N ALA A 369 -14.29 2.11 18.33
CA ALA A 369 -13.12 2.88 17.89
C ALA A 369 -12.24 3.56 18.98
N GLU A 370 -12.69 3.64 20.22
CA GLU A 370 -12.08 4.48 21.27
C GLU A 370 -10.63 4.07 21.65
N ASP A 371 -10.28 2.78 21.51
CA ASP A 371 -8.98 2.23 21.89
C ASP A 371 -7.92 2.27 20.77
N LEU A 372 -8.35 2.43 19.52
CA LEU A 372 -7.48 2.36 18.33
C LEU A 372 -6.67 3.63 18.11
N TYR A 373 -7.16 4.79 18.58
CA TYR A 373 -6.48 6.08 18.49
C TYR A 373 -5.10 6.12 19.19
N GLN A 374 -4.73 5.07 19.94
CA GLN A 374 -3.43 4.94 20.60
C GLN A 374 -2.39 4.19 19.79
N LEU A 375 -2.77 3.55 18.68
CA LEU A 375 -1.87 2.75 17.88
C LEU A 375 -0.80 3.63 17.21
N LYS A 376 0.43 3.14 17.26
CA LYS A 376 1.56 3.66 16.48
C LYS A 376 2.14 2.49 15.71
N LEU A 377 1.96 2.50 14.39
CA LEU A 377 2.50 1.48 13.51
C LEU A 377 3.78 1.99 12.87
N ARG A 378 4.87 1.25 13.05
CA ARG A 378 6.19 1.55 12.48
C ARG A 378 6.40 0.78 11.17
N PRO A 379 7.46 1.08 10.40
CA PRO A 379 7.80 0.29 9.22
C PRO A 379 7.79 -1.22 9.52
N GLY A 380 7.11 -1.99 8.67
CA GLY A 380 6.90 -3.44 8.83
C GLY A 380 5.78 -3.85 9.80
N GLN A 381 4.98 -2.90 10.32
CA GLN A 381 3.87 -3.20 11.24
C GLN A 381 2.50 -2.94 10.59
N GLY A 382 1.89 -3.98 10.01
CA GLY A 382 0.59 -3.90 9.36
C GLY A 382 0.64 -3.27 7.97
N ILE A 383 -0.45 -3.40 7.21
CA ILE A 383 -0.45 -2.97 5.81
C ILE A 383 -0.52 -1.46 5.65
N ALA A 384 -1.22 -0.73 6.52
CA ALA A 384 -1.22 0.72 6.45
C ALA A 384 0.19 1.30 6.59
N ALA A 385 0.99 0.80 7.53
CA ALA A 385 2.36 1.27 7.69
C ALA A 385 3.20 0.90 6.46
N GLN A 386 3.06 -0.33 5.95
CA GLN A 386 3.75 -0.75 4.74
C GLN A 386 3.37 0.15 3.55
N SER A 387 2.08 0.46 3.39
CA SER A 387 1.57 1.34 2.33
C SER A 387 2.16 2.74 2.42
N VAL A 388 2.22 3.33 3.64
CA VAL A 388 2.81 4.66 3.85
C VAL A 388 4.30 4.69 3.58
N PHE A 389 5.06 3.72 4.08
CA PHE A 389 6.53 3.75 4.03
C PHE A 389 7.09 3.24 2.69
N GLU A 390 6.35 2.41 1.96
CA GLU A 390 6.68 2.03 0.59
C GLU A 390 6.04 2.96 -0.45
N GLY A 391 5.08 3.79 -0.06
CA GLY A 391 4.35 4.72 -0.93
C GLY A 391 3.43 4.03 -1.93
N LEU A 392 2.92 2.84 -1.60
CA LEU A 392 2.23 1.96 -2.55
C LEU A 392 0.87 1.50 -2.01
N PRO A 393 -0.18 1.45 -2.85
CA PRO A 393 -1.45 0.88 -2.44
C PRO A 393 -1.31 -0.65 -2.32
N LEU A 394 -1.90 -1.22 -1.28
CA LEU A 394 -1.81 -2.63 -0.91
C LEU A 394 -3.21 -3.21 -0.71
N TYR A 395 -3.38 -4.45 -1.15
CA TYR A 395 -4.62 -5.20 -1.01
C TYR A 395 -4.32 -6.61 -0.52
N ILE A 396 -4.99 -7.01 0.56
CA ILE A 396 -4.95 -8.35 1.12
C ILE A 396 -6.34 -8.96 1.01
N ARG A 397 -6.47 -9.93 0.11
CA ARG A 397 -7.68 -10.74 -0.02
C ARG A 397 -7.90 -11.68 1.16
N ASP A 398 -6.81 -12.23 1.72
CA ASP A 398 -6.84 -13.17 2.84
C ASP A 398 -5.61 -13.03 3.72
N SER A 399 -5.82 -12.52 4.93
CA SER A 399 -4.76 -12.24 5.92
C SER A 399 -3.96 -13.48 6.33
N ARG A 400 -4.51 -14.69 6.20
CA ARG A 400 -3.81 -15.95 6.52
C ARG A 400 -2.63 -16.22 5.60
N HIS A 401 -2.64 -15.64 4.40
CA HIS A 401 -1.59 -15.80 3.41
C HIS A 401 -0.52 -14.70 3.48
N TYR A 402 -0.70 -13.69 4.34
CA TYR A 402 0.20 -12.55 4.47
C TYR A 402 0.98 -12.61 5.78
N ARG A 403 2.31 -12.73 5.69
CA ARG A 403 3.20 -12.83 6.86
C ARG A 403 3.60 -11.44 7.39
N LEU A 404 2.65 -10.72 7.98
CA LEU A 404 2.97 -9.60 8.88
C LEU A 404 2.47 -9.91 10.31
N PRO A 405 3.07 -9.34 11.36
CA PRO A 405 2.59 -9.53 12.73
C PRO A 405 1.25 -8.80 12.95
N VAL A 406 0.12 -9.44 12.64
CA VAL A 406 -1.24 -8.86 12.78
C VAL A 406 -1.83 -9.08 14.19
N ALA A 407 -1.17 -9.85 15.04
CA ALA A 407 -1.71 -10.31 16.32
C ALA A 407 -2.04 -9.18 17.32
N SER A 408 -1.34 -8.04 17.25
CA SER A 408 -1.62 -6.87 18.07
C SER A 408 -2.83 -6.07 17.57
N LEU A 409 -3.03 -5.96 16.25
CA LEU A 409 -4.17 -5.24 15.66
C LEU A 409 -5.50 -5.98 15.89
N ASN A 410 -5.52 -7.31 15.68
CA ASN A 410 -6.72 -8.14 15.92
C ASN A 410 -7.28 -7.98 17.35
N ARG A 411 -6.38 -7.84 18.33
CA ARG A 411 -6.76 -7.69 19.73
C ARG A 411 -7.33 -6.31 20.05
N VAL A 412 -6.82 -5.26 19.39
CA VAL A 412 -7.22 -3.87 19.64
C VAL A 412 -8.48 -3.50 18.85
N LEU A 413 -8.65 -4.02 17.64
CA LEU A 413 -9.86 -3.82 16.84
C LEU A 413 -11.06 -4.66 17.35
N GLY A 414 -10.82 -5.62 18.25
CA GLY A 414 -11.86 -6.53 18.74
C GLY A 414 -12.45 -7.44 17.65
N LEU A 415 -11.77 -7.56 16.52
CA LEU A 415 -12.17 -8.37 15.36
C LEU A 415 -10.94 -9.02 14.73
N THR A 416 -11.13 -10.23 14.22
CA THR A 416 -10.11 -10.93 13.45
C THR A 416 -10.03 -10.32 12.07
N ILE A 417 -8.88 -9.75 11.71
CA ILE A 417 -8.62 -9.27 10.35
C ILE A 417 -8.56 -10.45 9.39
N THR A 418 -9.38 -10.42 8.35
CA THR A 418 -9.47 -11.44 7.29
C THR A 418 -9.12 -10.89 5.92
N SER A 419 -9.42 -9.62 5.64
CA SER A 419 -9.07 -8.93 4.38
C SER A 419 -8.87 -7.44 4.65
N GLU A 420 -7.99 -6.79 3.88
CA GLU A 420 -7.63 -5.38 4.08
C GLU A 420 -7.31 -4.69 2.75
N ILE A 421 -7.58 -3.38 2.68
CA ILE A 421 -7.11 -2.48 1.62
C ILE A 421 -6.38 -1.32 2.30
N ALA A 422 -5.22 -0.90 1.80
CA ALA A 422 -4.55 0.33 2.23
C ALA A 422 -4.12 1.14 1.00
N VAL A 423 -4.49 2.42 0.94
CA VAL A 423 -4.13 3.33 -0.14
C VAL A 423 -3.34 4.50 0.45
N PRO A 424 -2.15 4.83 -0.08
CA PRO A 424 -1.35 5.93 0.45
C PRO A 424 -2.05 7.27 0.22
N LEU A 425 -1.86 8.19 1.16
CA LEU A 425 -2.25 9.58 1.07
C LEU A 425 -0.99 10.39 0.75
N GLY A 426 -0.80 10.72 -0.51
CA GLY A 426 0.33 11.51 -0.99
C GLY A 426 -0.04 12.22 -2.29
N ILE A 427 0.55 13.41 -2.51
CA ILE A 427 0.37 14.15 -3.76
C ILE A 427 1.30 13.59 -4.85
N ASP A 428 2.41 12.99 -4.44
CA ASP A 428 3.36 12.19 -5.22
C ASP A 428 3.98 11.10 -4.32
N GLU A 429 4.72 10.14 -4.91
CA GLU A 429 5.37 9.04 -4.16
C GLU A 429 6.42 9.55 -3.14
N ALA A 430 6.94 10.76 -3.33
CA ALA A 430 7.94 11.37 -2.46
C ALA A 430 7.32 12.02 -1.21
N ASP A 431 6.04 12.43 -1.28
CA ASP A 431 5.32 13.15 -0.22
C ASP A 431 4.09 12.39 0.29
N VAL A 432 4.28 11.11 0.65
CA VAL A 432 3.25 10.30 1.32
C VAL A 432 3.19 10.67 2.81
N PHE A 433 2.09 11.32 3.18
CA PHE A 433 1.83 11.84 4.52
C PHE A 433 0.89 10.94 5.35
N GLY A 434 0.33 9.88 4.76
CA GLY A 434 -0.63 9.01 5.45
C GLY A 434 -1.12 7.85 4.59
N ALA A 435 -2.14 7.13 5.06
CA ALA A 435 -2.86 6.10 4.30
C ALA A 435 -4.34 6.06 4.69
N LEU A 436 -5.21 5.69 3.74
CA LEU A 436 -6.57 5.23 3.99
C LEU A 436 -6.55 3.71 4.07
N GLU A 437 -7.09 3.12 5.13
CA GLU A 437 -7.16 1.67 5.33
C GLU A 437 -8.61 1.20 5.51
N LEU A 438 -8.99 0.12 4.85
CA LEU A 438 -10.22 -0.63 5.08
C LEU A 438 -9.90 -2.00 5.64
N VAL A 439 -10.69 -2.43 6.63
CA VAL A 439 -10.50 -3.72 7.30
C VAL A 439 -11.82 -4.48 7.30
N ASN A 440 -11.76 -5.68 6.70
CA ASN A 440 -12.83 -6.64 6.47
C ASN A 440 -14.04 -6.09 5.70
N LYS A 441 -14.59 -6.90 4.80
CA LYS A 441 -15.92 -6.66 4.24
C LYS A 441 -17.00 -7.16 5.20
N LEU A 442 -18.19 -6.56 5.17
CA LEU A 442 -19.35 -7.00 5.97
C LEU A 442 -19.79 -8.41 5.55
N ASP A 443 -19.81 -8.67 4.25
CA ASP A 443 -20.02 -9.99 3.66
C ASP A 443 -18.90 -10.32 2.65
N GLY A 444 -18.35 -11.52 2.72
CA GLY A 444 -17.22 -11.96 1.89
C GLY A 444 -15.86 -11.31 2.23
N VAL A 445 -15.06 -11.07 1.19
CA VAL A 445 -13.74 -10.41 1.25
C VAL A 445 -13.71 -9.29 0.22
N PHE A 446 -12.85 -8.30 0.42
CA PHE A 446 -12.63 -7.26 -0.58
C PHE A 446 -12.24 -7.85 -1.94
N SER A 447 -12.73 -7.28 -3.02
CA SER A 447 -12.38 -7.65 -4.41
C SER A 447 -11.36 -6.68 -5.02
N LEU A 448 -10.91 -6.94 -6.25
CA LEU A 448 -10.04 -6.02 -6.97
C LEU A 448 -10.80 -4.76 -7.41
N GLU A 449 -12.10 -4.87 -7.66
CA GLU A 449 -13.00 -3.76 -7.95
C GLU A 449 -13.14 -2.85 -6.72
N ASP A 450 -13.32 -3.43 -5.51
CA ASP A 450 -13.32 -2.66 -4.27
C ASP A 450 -12.00 -1.89 -4.10
N PHE A 451 -10.86 -2.54 -4.37
CA PHE A 451 -9.54 -1.90 -4.29
C PHE A 451 -9.38 -0.76 -5.31
N ALA A 452 -9.78 -0.97 -6.57
CA ALA A 452 -9.71 0.03 -7.63
C ALA A 452 -10.60 1.24 -7.31
N LEU A 453 -11.84 1.00 -6.88
CA LEU A 453 -12.78 2.05 -6.49
C LEU A 453 -12.25 2.87 -5.30
N VAL A 454 -11.72 2.21 -4.28
CA VAL A 454 -11.12 2.90 -3.11
C VAL A 454 -9.93 3.74 -3.51
N ASN A 455 -9.07 3.23 -4.40
CA ASN A 455 -7.93 3.99 -4.91
C ASN A 455 -8.40 5.24 -5.67
N GLU A 456 -9.36 5.12 -6.59
CA GLU A 456 -9.88 6.26 -7.35
C GLU A 456 -10.61 7.29 -6.48
N MET A 457 -11.43 6.85 -5.52
CA MET A 457 -12.09 7.74 -4.56
C MET A 457 -11.06 8.46 -3.68
N THR A 458 -9.99 7.78 -3.28
CA THR A 458 -8.90 8.39 -2.51
C THR A 458 -8.15 9.43 -3.34
N LEU A 459 -7.83 9.14 -4.60
CA LEU A 459 -7.19 10.08 -5.52
C LEU A 459 -8.06 11.32 -5.81
N ALA A 460 -9.36 11.13 -6.04
CA ALA A 460 -10.29 12.24 -6.25
C ALA A 460 -10.40 13.16 -5.02
N MET A 461 -10.39 12.57 -3.81
CA MET A 461 -10.32 13.32 -2.56
C MET A 461 -8.99 14.07 -2.42
N LEU A 462 -7.86 13.45 -2.78
CA LEU A 462 -6.53 14.08 -2.74
C LEU A 462 -6.38 15.25 -3.72
N ASP A 463 -7.01 15.16 -4.90
CA ASP A 463 -7.04 16.27 -5.87
C ASP A 463 -7.81 17.49 -5.31
N LEU A 464 -8.94 17.25 -4.65
CA LEU A 464 -9.68 18.32 -3.95
C LEU A 464 -8.92 18.88 -2.76
N PHE A 465 -8.23 18.02 -1.99
CA PHE A 465 -7.31 18.44 -0.95
C PHE A 465 -6.25 19.40 -1.52
N LYS A 466 -5.59 19.02 -2.62
CA LYS A 466 -4.59 19.84 -3.30
C LYS A 466 -5.15 21.19 -3.76
N LYS A 467 -6.33 21.19 -4.38
CA LYS A 467 -7.02 22.41 -4.85
C LYS A 467 -7.45 23.34 -3.70
N SER A 468 -7.69 22.80 -2.51
CA SER A 468 -8.12 23.61 -1.35
C SER A 468 -7.04 24.54 -0.80
N GLY A 469 -5.75 24.27 -1.09
CA GLY A 469 -4.62 25.03 -0.54
C GLY A 469 -4.44 24.91 0.98
N GLN A 470 -5.22 24.05 1.66
CA GLN A 470 -5.11 23.82 3.09
C GLN A 470 -3.92 22.90 3.40
N SER A 471 -3.13 23.22 4.43
CA SER A 471 -2.01 22.36 4.87
C SER A 471 -2.45 21.33 5.92
N LEU A 472 -1.91 20.12 5.82
CA LEU A 472 -2.05 19.08 6.85
C LEU A 472 -1.54 19.52 8.22
N ASP A 473 -0.60 20.47 8.29
CA ASP A 473 -0.07 20.98 9.57
C ASP A 473 -1.15 21.64 10.43
N SER A 474 -2.22 22.15 9.81
CA SER A 474 -3.37 22.69 10.53
C SER A 474 -4.23 21.60 11.21
N TYR A 475 -4.07 20.34 10.79
CA TYR A 475 -4.79 19.15 11.28
C TYR A 475 -3.93 18.18 12.11
N ARG A 476 -2.63 18.44 12.21
CA ARG A 476 -1.70 17.78 13.16
C ARG A 476 -1.96 18.23 14.61
N ASP A 477 -3.22 18.38 15.02
CA ASP A 477 -3.58 18.70 16.40
C ASP A 477 -3.62 17.39 17.21
N PHE A 478 -2.46 16.98 17.72
CA PHE A 478 -2.27 15.78 18.52
C PHE A 478 -2.77 15.95 19.97
N SER A 479 -3.58 16.96 20.25
CA SER A 479 -4.07 17.23 21.59
C SER A 479 -4.82 16.03 22.14
N LEU A 480 -4.30 15.43 23.22
CA LEU A 480 -5.08 14.49 24.01
C LEU A 480 -6.29 15.19 24.62
N LEU A 481 -6.12 16.44 25.06
CA LEU A 481 -7.20 17.21 25.67
C LEU A 481 -7.19 18.62 25.12
N GLN A 482 -8.36 19.08 24.70
CA GLN A 482 -8.64 20.47 24.38
C GLN A 482 -9.86 20.96 25.14
N ILE A 483 -9.88 22.26 25.43
CA ILE A 483 -11.08 22.97 25.79
C ILE A 483 -11.30 24.07 24.74
N ARG A 484 -12.50 24.14 24.19
CA ARG A 484 -12.92 25.18 23.25
C ARG A 484 -14.13 25.92 23.80
N LYS A 485 -14.21 27.23 23.57
CA LYS A 485 -15.34 28.09 23.91
C LYS A 485 -15.72 28.92 22.70
N GLY A 486 -16.97 28.80 22.23
CA GLY A 486 -17.43 29.56 21.06
C GLY A 486 -16.59 29.35 19.79
N GLY A 487 -16.06 28.15 19.58
CA GLY A 487 -15.18 27.82 18.45
C GLY A 487 -13.69 28.14 18.68
N GLN A 488 -13.35 29.01 19.63
CA GLN A 488 -11.96 29.33 19.97
C GLN A 488 -11.35 28.29 20.92
N ARG A 489 -10.09 27.91 20.69
CA ARG A 489 -9.33 26.99 21.56
C ARG A 489 -8.76 27.77 22.75
N ILE A 490 -9.20 27.42 23.96
CA ILE A 490 -8.77 28.11 25.20
C ILE A 490 -7.66 27.34 25.92
N PHE A 491 -7.58 26.02 25.74
CA PHE A 491 -6.52 25.20 26.29
C PHE A 491 -6.35 23.93 25.44
N ALA A 492 -5.11 23.45 25.37
CA ALA A 492 -4.74 22.21 24.71
C ALA A 492 -3.50 21.60 25.37
N VAL A 493 -3.45 20.27 25.42
CA VAL A 493 -2.23 19.51 25.72
C VAL A 493 -2.09 18.34 24.75
N GLU A 494 -0.92 18.26 24.12
CA GLU A 494 -0.56 17.19 23.19
C GLU A 494 -0.51 15.82 23.86
N LYS A 495 -0.83 14.77 23.10
CA LYS A 495 -0.79 13.40 23.57
C LYS A 495 0.64 12.96 23.86
N ASN A 496 0.84 12.43 25.06
CA ASN A 496 2.15 12.20 25.69
C ASN A 496 2.94 13.47 25.98
N GLY A 497 2.30 14.63 25.89
CA GLY A 497 2.90 15.90 26.29
C GLY A 497 3.03 15.99 27.81
N PHE A 498 4.02 16.74 28.24
CA PHE A 498 4.20 17.17 29.63
C PHE A 498 3.99 18.68 29.67
N LYS A 499 2.90 19.15 30.28
CA LYS A 499 2.53 20.57 30.29
C LYS A 499 2.35 21.08 31.71
N GLU A 500 3.08 22.13 32.05
CA GLU A 500 2.92 22.83 33.31
C GLU A 500 2.02 24.05 33.13
N LYS A 501 1.17 24.34 34.12
CA LYS A 501 0.34 25.54 34.15
C LYS A 501 0.31 26.12 35.56
N THR A 502 0.77 27.35 35.67
CA THR A 502 0.77 28.12 36.91
C THR A 502 -0.46 29.02 36.98
N PHE A 503 -0.99 29.23 38.19
CA PHE A 503 -2.15 30.05 38.47
C PHE A 503 -1.84 31.03 39.61
N GLY A 504 -2.33 32.26 39.51
CA GLY A 504 -2.18 33.25 40.59
C GLY A 504 -3.03 32.97 41.83
N SER A 505 -4.03 32.09 41.74
CA SER A 505 -4.88 31.75 42.89
C SER A 505 -5.31 30.28 42.91
N GLN A 506 -5.59 29.78 44.12
CA GLN A 506 -6.15 28.44 44.32
C GLN A 506 -7.55 28.30 43.70
N THR A 507 -8.31 29.39 43.66
CA THR A 507 -9.66 29.45 43.08
C THR A 507 -9.63 29.20 41.58
N ASP A 508 -8.75 29.90 40.85
CA ASP A 508 -8.63 29.77 39.39
C ASP A 508 -8.12 28.39 38.98
N LYS A 509 -7.12 27.87 39.72
CA LYS A 509 -6.62 26.51 39.53
C LYS A 509 -7.72 25.47 39.71
N ASN A 510 -8.58 25.64 40.72
CA ASN A 510 -9.68 24.71 40.97
C ASN A 510 -10.80 24.84 39.92
N ALA A 511 -11.11 26.05 39.44
CA ALA A 511 -12.03 26.26 38.33
C ALA A 511 -11.52 25.59 37.06
N PHE A 512 -10.23 25.77 36.72
CA PHE A 512 -9.58 25.11 35.59
C PHE A 512 -9.57 23.59 35.73
N LEU A 513 -9.22 23.07 36.91
CA LEU A 513 -9.22 21.62 37.19
C LEU A 513 -10.62 21.02 36.95
N LYS A 514 -11.67 21.69 37.40
CA LYS A 514 -13.07 21.26 37.15
C LYS A 514 -13.38 21.24 35.66
N LYS A 515 -12.90 22.21 34.87
CA LYS A 515 -13.06 22.24 33.42
C LYS A 515 -12.36 21.08 32.74
N ILE A 516 -11.05 20.90 32.94
CA ILE A 516 -10.27 19.84 32.28
C ILE A 516 -10.69 18.42 32.72
N SER A 517 -11.24 18.29 33.93
CA SER A 517 -11.80 17.02 34.45
C SER A 517 -13.25 16.79 34.00
N GLY A 518 -13.86 17.72 33.28
CA GLY A 518 -15.25 17.61 32.84
C GLY A 518 -16.26 17.59 34.00
N LEU A 519 -15.93 18.23 35.13
CA LEU A 519 -16.85 18.42 36.27
C LEU A 519 -17.72 19.66 36.10
N SER A 520 -17.24 20.65 35.35
CA SER A 520 -17.96 21.89 35.08
C SER A 520 -17.60 22.35 33.67
N LEU A 521 -18.59 22.35 32.77
CA LEU A 521 -18.48 22.90 31.42
C LEU A 521 -19.65 23.86 31.22
N GLU A 522 -19.38 25.04 30.66
CA GLU A 522 -20.43 25.97 30.26
C GLU A 522 -21.16 25.47 28.98
N PRO A 523 -22.40 25.91 28.69
CA PRO A 523 -23.15 25.45 27.52
C PRO A 523 -22.45 25.68 26.17
N ASN A 524 -21.61 26.70 26.07
CA ASN A 524 -20.82 27.04 24.88
C ASN A 524 -19.38 26.47 24.93
N GLU A 525 -19.04 25.70 25.96
CA GLU A 525 -17.77 25.02 26.09
C GLU A 525 -17.85 23.59 25.59
N ARG A 526 -16.75 23.14 25.00
CA ARG A 526 -16.56 21.79 24.49
C ARG A 526 -15.25 21.27 25.06
N LEU A 527 -15.30 20.14 25.75
CA LEU A 527 -14.11 19.39 26.13
C LEU A 527 -13.88 18.34 25.05
N ILE A 528 -12.74 18.39 24.38
CA ILE A 528 -12.38 17.40 23.38
C ILE A 528 -11.29 16.53 24.00
N PHE A 529 -11.57 15.26 24.25
CA PHE A 529 -10.58 14.32 24.77
C PHE A 529 -10.38 13.19 23.78
N ASN A 530 -9.15 13.05 23.27
CA ASN A 530 -8.76 12.07 22.26
C ASN A 530 -9.76 12.09 21.09
N LEU A 531 -10.02 13.29 20.56
CA LEU A 531 -10.98 13.61 19.47
C LEU A 531 -12.47 13.43 19.79
N ILE A 532 -12.83 12.90 20.96
CA ILE A 532 -14.23 12.78 21.38
C ILE A 532 -14.67 14.10 22.01
N THR A 533 -15.76 14.68 21.48
CA THR A 533 -16.32 15.93 22.01
C THR A 533 -17.34 15.65 23.11
N PHE A 534 -17.10 16.25 24.27
CA PHE A 534 -17.97 16.23 25.44
C PHE A 534 -18.55 17.61 25.70
N THR A 535 -19.83 17.58 26.08
CA THR A 535 -20.69 18.72 26.33
C THR A 535 -21.31 18.61 27.73
N CYS A 536 -21.80 19.73 28.26
CA CYS A 536 -22.33 19.79 29.63
C CYS A 536 -23.57 18.90 29.86
N ASP A 537 -24.31 18.56 28.82
CA ASP A 537 -25.52 17.73 28.81
C ASP A 537 -25.23 16.21 28.90
N LYS A 538 -23.96 15.79 28.89
CA LYS A 538 -23.58 14.35 28.94
C LYS A 538 -22.81 13.97 30.21
N PRO A 539 -23.40 14.14 31.42
CA PRO A 539 -22.69 13.96 32.68
C PRO A 539 -22.19 12.53 32.92
N GLU A 540 -22.91 11.50 32.48
CA GLU A 540 -22.47 10.11 32.63
C GLU A 540 -21.28 9.78 31.72
N GLN A 541 -21.19 10.37 30.52
CA GLN A 541 -20.03 10.20 29.64
C GLN A 541 -18.78 10.86 30.25
N LEU A 542 -18.92 12.06 30.82
CA LEU A 542 -17.84 12.76 31.51
C LEU A 542 -17.37 12.02 32.77
N LYS A 543 -18.31 11.42 33.52
CA LYS A 543 -18.00 10.58 34.67
C LYS A 543 -17.28 9.30 34.29
N ARG A 544 -17.67 8.67 33.17
CA ARG A 544 -16.97 7.50 32.61
C ARG A 544 -15.54 7.88 32.19
N LEU A 545 -15.39 8.98 31.46
CA LEU A 545 -14.09 9.55 31.06
C LEU A 545 -13.15 9.71 32.26
N ARG A 546 -13.59 10.40 33.33
CA ARG A 546 -12.78 10.57 34.54
C ARG A 546 -12.38 9.26 35.21
N ARG A 547 -13.29 8.29 35.26
CA ARG A 547 -13.05 7.01 35.95
C ARG A 547 -12.08 6.11 35.20
N GLN A 548 -12.08 6.18 33.86
CA GLN A 548 -11.32 5.25 33.01
C GLN A 548 -10.00 5.87 32.55
N GLU A 549 -10.00 7.15 32.20
CA GLU A 549 -8.90 7.72 31.42
C GLU A 549 -7.97 8.63 32.25
N TYR A 550 -8.39 9.03 33.45
CA TYR A 550 -7.72 10.06 34.24
C TYR A 550 -7.18 9.45 35.54
N ALA A 551 -6.04 9.98 36.00
CA ALA A 551 -5.64 9.87 37.39
C ALA A 551 -5.16 11.22 37.90
N VAL A 552 -5.37 11.47 39.19
CA VAL A 552 -4.93 12.70 39.84
C VAL A 552 -3.95 12.34 40.95
N ILE A 553 -2.74 12.88 40.87
CA ILE A 553 -1.74 12.79 41.93
C ILE A 553 -1.98 13.93 42.92
N PHE A 554 -1.97 13.60 44.22
CA PHE A 554 -2.38 14.52 45.30
C PHE A 554 -3.82 15.02 45.13
N GLU A 555 -4.74 14.12 44.77
CA GLU A 555 -6.18 14.43 44.72
C GLU A 555 -6.73 14.79 46.12
N HIS A 556 -6.26 14.08 47.14
CA HIS A 556 -6.65 14.26 48.53
C HIS A 556 -5.40 14.57 49.37
N PRO A 557 -4.97 15.84 49.46
CA PRO A 557 -3.73 16.20 50.16
C PRO A 557 -3.74 15.83 51.65
N GLN A 558 -4.91 15.61 52.25
CA GLN A 558 -5.07 15.15 53.63
C GLN A 558 -4.55 13.71 53.82
N LEU A 559 -4.44 12.91 52.75
CA LEU A 559 -3.96 11.54 52.81
C LEU A 559 -2.56 11.45 53.42
N ARG A 560 -1.70 12.45 53.20
CA ARG A 560 -0.35 12.53 53.78
C ARG A 560 -0.34 12.39 55.31
N GLN A 561 -1.38 12.91 55.97
CA GLN A 561 -1.53 12.92 57.43
C GLN A 561 -2.44 11.80 57.95
N ALA A 562 -2.86 10.87 57.09
CA ALA A 562 -3.78 9.81 57.47
C ALA A 562 -3.10 8.74 58.34
N ARG A 563 -3.79 8.33 59.41
CA ARG A 563 -3.37 7.20 60.28
C ARG A 563 -3.72 5.82 59.71
N THR A 564 -4.31 5.77 58.51
CA THR A 564 -4.65 4.52 57.82
C THR A 564 -3.39 3.78 57.37
N ARG A 565 -3.48 2.46 57.20
CA ARG A 565 -2.36 1.63 56.72
C ARG A 565 -2.24 1.68 55.20
N VAL A 566 -1.03 1.50 54.68
CA VAL A 566 -0.77 1.37 53.22
C VAL A 566 -1.63 0.28 52.60
N SER A 567 -1.72 -0.89 53.25
CA SER A 567 -2.55 -2.01 52.77
C SER A 567 -4.02 -1.64 52.61
N THR A 568 -4.58 -0.85 53.52
CA THR A 568 -5.99 -0.41 53.47
C THR A 568 -6.25 0.49 52.28
N VAL A 569 -5.32 1.43 51.99
CA VAL A 569 -5.43 2.34 50.84
C VAL A 569 -5.34 1.55 49.53
N LEU A 570 -4.32 0.69 49.40
CA LEU A 570 -4.12 -0.12 48.21
C LEU A 570 -5.25 -1.13 47.98
N MET A 571 -5.81 -1.73 49.04
CA MET A 571 -6.95 -2.63 48.92
C MET A 571 -8.19 -1.90 48.40
N ARG A 572 -8.46 -0.68 48.89
CA ARG A 572 -9.57 0.14 48.39
C ARG A 572 -9.39 0.49 46.91
N LEU A 573 -8.16 0.79 46.51
CA LEU A 573 -7.83 1.04 45.09
C LEU A 573 -8.07 -0.21 44.23
N LEU A 574 -7.62 -1.38 44.68
CA LEU A 574 -7.81 -2.65 43.99
C LEU A 574 -9.29 -3.03 43.84
N LEU A 575 -10.10 -2.81 44.88
CA LEU A 575 -11.56 -3.03 44.83
C LEU A 575 -12.24 -2.14 43.78
N GLN A 576 -11.74 -0.92 43.58
CA GLN A 576 -12.27 -0.01 42.55
C GLN A 576 -11.90 -0.45 41.13
N LEU A 577 -10.78 -1.15 40.95
CA LEU A 577 -10.29 -1.59 39.63
C LEU A 577 -11.05 -2.81 39.09
N ARG A 578 -11.74 -3.61 39.93
CA ARG A 578 -12.50 -4.82 39.53
C ARG A 578 -11.69 -5.84 38.69
N GLU A 579 -10.36 -5.86 38.79
CA GLU A 579 -9.50 -6.81 38.08
C GLU A 579 -9.13 -8.01 38.96
N ASN A 580 -9.59 -9.22 38.60
CA ASN A 580 -9.33 -10.46 39.35
C ASN A 580 -7.87 -10.95 39.36
N ARG A 581 -6.93 -10.24 38.70
CA ARG A 581 -5.56 -10.71 38.45
C ARG A 581 -4.47 -9.99 39.25
N VAL A 582 -4.79 -8.93 39.98
CA VAL A 582 -3.79 -8.10 40.67
C VAL A 582 -3.95 -8.26 42.18
N ASN A 583 -2.99 -8.89 42.85
CA ASN A 583 -2.98 -9.03 44.30
C ASN A 583 -2.19 -7.89 44.97
N LEU A 584 -2.51 -7.62 46.24
CA LEU A 584 -1.93 -6.53 47.03
C LEU A 584 -0.39 -6.56 47.08
N SER A 585 0.21 -7.75 47.20
CA SER A 585 1.66 -7.90 47.31
C SER A 585 2.40 -7.52 46.02
N MET A 586 1.86 -7.88 44.85
CA MET A 586 2.42 -7.50 43.57
C MET A 586 2.40 -5.97 43.37
N VAL A 587 1.29 -5.32 43.74
CA VAL A 587 1.16 -3.85 43.66
C VAL A 587 2.16 -3.16 44.57
N ALA A 588 2.23 -3.60 45.83
CA ALA A 588 3.16 -3.03 46.79
C ALA A 588 4.61 -3.18 46.32
N LYS A 589 4.97 -4.36 45.77
CA LYS A 589 6.30 -4.61 45.19
C LYS A 589 6.59 -3.71 43.99
N MET A 590 5.61 -3.49 43.09
CA MET A 590 5.77 -2.55 41.96
C MET A 590 6.02 -1.11 42.41
N MET A 591 5.46 -0.71 43.56
CA MET A 591 5.69 0.60 44.17
C MET A 591 6.95 0.65 45.05
N GLY A 592 7.59 -0.50 45.32
CA GLY A 592 8.69 -0.63 46.28
C GLY A 592 8.26 -0.34 47.72
N LEU A 593 7.07 -0.84 48.09
CA LEU A 593 6.40 -0.66 49.39
C LEU A 593 5.91 -2.00 49.97
N ASP A 594 6.43 -3.13 49.51
CA ASP A 594 6.03 -4.47 49.94
C ASP A 594 6.32 -4.73 51.43
N ASP A 595 7.42 -4.20 51.95
CA ASP A 595 7.75 -4.21 53.38
C ASP A 595 6.97 -3.17 54.21
N LYS A 596 6.26 -2.24 53.55
CA LYS A 596 5.51 -1.13 54.19
C LYS A 596 4.00 -1.33 54.26
N LEU A 597 3.48 -2.50 53.88
CA LEU A 597 2.03 -2.76 53.86
C LEU A 597 1.32 -2.49 55.20
N LYS A 598 1.99 -2.73 56.34
CA LYS A 598 1.43 -2.51 57.68
C LYS A 598 1.69 -1.10 58.24
N THR A 599 2.54 -0.30 57.58
CA THR A 599 2.92 1.05 57.99
C THR A 599 1.75 2.01 57.79
N ARG A 600 1.58 2.97 58.71
CA ARG A 600 0.57 4.04 58.55
C ARG A 600 1.08 5.07 57.55
N ILE A 601 0.19 5.69 56.77
CA ILE A 601 0.59 6.67 55.74
C ILE A 601 1.38 7.83 56.35
N ILE A 602 0.97 8.31 57.52
CA ILE A 602 1.68 9.37 58.25
C ILE A 602 3.14 9.02 58.56
N ASP A 603 3.44 7.73 58.80
CA ASP A 603 4.80 7.26 59.15
C ASP A 603 5.69 6.96 57.93
N LEU A 604 5.18 7.10 56.70
CA LEU A 604 6.01 6.96 55.50
C LEU A 604 6.98 8.13 55.40
N SER A 605 8.20 7.84 54.93
CA SER A 605 9.09 8.87 54.42
C SER A 605 8.44 9.59 53.22
N GLU A 606 8.88 10.81 52.95
CA GLU A 606 8.33 11.59 51.84
C GLU A 606 8.51 10.88 50.48
N ALA A 607 9.66 10.24 50.28
CA ALA A 607 9.94 9.47 49.06
C ALA A 607 9.06 8.22 48.94
N GLU A 608 8.70 7.57 50.05
CA GLU A 608 7.75 6.46 50.06
C GLU A 608 6.31 6.93 49.80
N TYR A 609 5.91 8.05 50.39
CA TYR A 609 4.59 8.64 50.14
C TYR A 609 4.42 9.06 48.67
N ILE A 610 5.44 9.68 48.07
CA ILE A 610 5.44 10.03 46.65
C ILE A 610 5.38 8.77 45.78
N ARG A 611 6.12 7.71 46.12
CA ARG A 611 6.04 6.42 45.41
C ARG A 611 4.64 5.81 45.49
N LEU A 612 3.96 5.93 46.64
CA LEU A 612 2.58 5.51 46.80
C LEU A 612 1.65 6.31 45.87
N GLU A 613 1.67 7.63 45.92
CA GLU A 613 0.83 8.51 45.07
C GLU A 613 1.06 8.27 43.56
N TYR A 614 2.33 8.26 43.14
CA TYR A 614 2.69 7.94 41.76
C TYR A 614 2.22 6.53 41.36
N GLY A 615 2.43 5.54 42.22
CA GLY A 615 2.01 4.16 41.98
C GLY A 615 0.48 4.02 41.84
N MET A 616 -0.28 4.69 42.72
CA MET A 616 -1.74 4.68 42.69
C MET A 616 -2.30 5.33 41.42
N ALA A 617 -1.63 6.37 40.90
CA ALA A 617 -1.99 6.94 39.61
C ALA A 617 -1.67 5.98 38.45
N ARG A 618 -0.49 5.35 38.46
CA ARG A 618 -0.01 4.50 37.36
C ARG A 618 -0.71 3.15 37.25
N ILE A 619 -1.13 2.55 38.37
CA ILE A 619 -1.80 1.25 38.35
C ILE A 619 -3.11 1.27 37.55
N ARG A 620 -3.77 2.43 37.50
CA ARG A 620 -5.00 2.66 36.70
C ARG A 620 -4.74 2.73 35.20
N ARG A 621 -3.48 2.75 34.76
CA ARG A 621 -3.06 2.95 33.35
C ARG A 621 -3.80 4.10 32.64
N PRO A 622 -3.86 5.31 33.23
CA PRO A 622 -4.61 6.43 32.68
C PRO A 622 -3.96 6.98 31.39
N LYS A 623 -4.77 7.58 30.51
CA LYS A 623 -4.30 8.37 29.36
C LYS A 623 -3.78 9.75 29.80
N LEU A 624 -4.37 10.32 30.85
CA LEU A 624 -4.01 11.62 31.42
C LEU A 624 -3.73 11.52 32.93
N ILE A 625 -2.57 12.01 33.36
CA ILE A 625 -2.26 12.27 34.77
C ILE A 625 -2.29 13.78 35.01
N ILE A 626 -3.09 14.19 35.99
CA ILE A 626 -3.08 15.57 36.49
C ILE A 626 -2.33 15.57 37.83
N VAL A 627 -1.31 16.40 37.95
CA VAL A 627 -0.53 16.56 39.18
C VAL A 627 -0.97 17.87 39.85
N ASN A 628 -1.60 17.76 41.02
CA ASN A 628 -1.89 18.92 41.85
C ASN A 628 -0.63 19.41 42.58
N PRO A 629 -0.64 20.63 43.15
CA PRO A 629 0.40 21.07 44.07
C PRO A 629 0.58 20.05 45.21
N PRO A 630 1.82 19.75 45.61
CA PRO A 630 2.08 18.80 46.69
C PRO A 630 1.50 19.30 48.01
N PRO A 631 1.13 18.40 48.95
CA PRO A 631 0.71 18.79 50.28
C PRO A 631 1.83 19.58 51.00
N ARG A 632 1.43 20.49 51.90
CA ARG A 632 2.37 21.29 52.69
C ARG A 632 3.37 20.41 53.43
N GLY A 633 4.64 20.84 53.43
CA GLY A 633 5.73 20.17 54.12
C GLY A 633 6.34 18.99 53.36
N LEU A 634 5.97 18.76 52.09
CA LEU A 634 6.64 17.80 51.22
C LEU A 634 7.91 18.41 50.62
N ASN A 635 9.05 17.73 50.72
CA ASN A 635 10.32 18.19 50.17
C ASN A 635 10.28 18.43 48.64
N PRO A 636 10.66 19.64 48.17
CA PRO A 636 10.71 19.98 46.75
C PRO A 636 11.55 19.03 45.89
N ALA A 637 12.67 18.50 46.42
CA ALA A 637 13.55 17.61 45.68
C ALA A 637 12.87 16.27 45.36
N ALA A 638 12.12 15.71 46.30
CA ALA A 638 11.43 14.45 46.10
C ALA A 638 10.26 14.60 45.10
N TYR A 639 9.56 15.73 45.15
CA TYR A 639 8.54 16.10 44.16
C TYR A 639 9.15 16.23 42.75
N GLN A 640 10.31 16.90 42.64
CA GLN A 640 11.00 17.07 41.36
C GLN A 640 11.42 15.72 40.74
N VAL A 641 11.88 14.77 41.56
CA VAL A 641 12.21 13.41 41.10
C VAL A 641 11.00 12.71 40.48
N MET A 642 9.81 12.86 41.08
CA MET A 642 8.56 12.33 40.51
C MET A 642 8.21 13.02 39.19
N CYS A 643 8.27 14.35 39.12
CA CYS A 643 8.01 15.09 37.89
C CYS A 643 8.97 14.69 36.77
N ASN A 644 10.27 14.53 37.08
CA ASN A 644 11.26 14.03 36.12
C ASN A 644 10.94 12.60 35.64
N ARG A 645 10.41 11.75 36.52
CA ARG A 645 9.97 10.39 36.14
C ARG A 645 8.76 10.43 35.23
N LEU A 646 7.76 11.26 35.55
CA LEU A 646 6.58 11.48 34.71
C LEU A 646 6.96 12.07 33.34
N LYS A 647 7.93 12.99 33.29
CA LYS A 647 8.47 13.52 32.04
C LYS A 647 9.15 12.43 31.19
N LYS A 648 9.90 11.51 31.83
CA LYS A 648 10.44 10.31 31.16
C LYS A 648 9.32 9.37 30.68
N ASP A 649 8.21 9.26 31.41
CA ASP A 649 7.06 8.46 30.98
C ASP A 649 6.36 9.07 29.77
N CYS A 650 6.24 10.39 29.72
CA CYS A 650 5.79 11.16 28.56
C CYS A 650 6.69 10.91 27.35
N GLN A 651 8.01 11.02 27.51
CA GLN A 651 8.99 10.71 26.45
C GLN A 651 8.88 9.26 25.96
N LYS A 652 8.64 8.32 26.87
CA LYS A 652 8.38 6.90 26.54
C LYS A 652 6.98 6.67 25.93
N LYS A 653 6.20 7.73 25.71
CA LYS A 653 4.83 7.69 25.16
C LYS A 653 3.88 6.81 25.97
N ALA A 654 4.05 6.79 27.30
CA ALA A 654 3.26 5.96 28.21
C ALA A 654 2.07 6.71 28.83
N VAL A 655 2.12 8.05 28.90
CA VAL A 655 1.09 8.87 29.56
C VAL A 655 1.22 10.35 29.16
N THR A 656 0.12 11.10 29.23
CA THR A 656 0.11 12.57 29.12
C THR A 656 0.01 13.19 30.50
N VAL A 657 0.74 14.29 30.75
CA VAL A 657 0.82 14.90 32.09
C VAL A 657 0.49 16.38 32.03
N ILE A 658 -0.40 16.82 32.91
CA ILE A 658 -0.62 18.23 33.23
C ILE A 658 -0.22 18.47 34.69
N VAL A 659 0.76 19.35 34.92
CA VAL A 659 1.15 19.79 36.27
C VAL A 659 0.51 21.14 36.55
N LEU A 660 -0.19 21.25 37.68
CA LEU A 660 -0.84 22.48 38.12
C LEU A 660 -0.05 23.07 39.29
N ASN A 661 0.42 24.31 39.11
CA ASN A 661 1.15 25.08 40.12
C ASN A 661 0.31 26.28 40.55
N VAL A 662 0.51 26.76 41.77
CA VAL A 662 -0.06 28.03 42.25
C VAL A 662 1.10 28.91 42.68
N ASP A 663 1.13 30.16 42.22
CA ASP A 663 2.11 31.13 42.67
C ASP A 663 1.92 31.37 44.17
N ASN A 664 2.95 31.08 44.97
CA ASN A 664 2.94 31.43 46.37
C ASN A 664 3.32 32.91 46.50
N GLU A 665 2.34 33.80 46.69
CA GLU A 665 2.55 34.91 47.62
C GLU A 665 2.69 34.30 49.01
N ASN A 666 3.93 34.16 49.49
CA ASN A 666 4.35 34.32 50.90
C ASN A 666 5.82 33.95 51.07
N ASN A 667 6.69 34.83 50.58
CA ASN A 667 7.83 35.32 51.35
C ASN A 667 7.33 36.44 52.30
N GLU A 668 6.37 36.14 53.17
CA GLU A 668 6.17 36.98 54.34
C GLU A 668 7.22 36.58 55.37
N VAL A 669 8.29 37.36 55.36
CA VAL A 669 9.13 37.63 56.52
C VAL A 669 8.20 37.84 57.72
N LYS A 670 8.16 36.88 58.64
CA LYS A 670 7.78 37.18 60.01
C LYS A 670 8.86 38.06 60.61
N ASN A 671 8.70 39.37 60.48
CA ASN A 671 9.13 40.29 61.52
C ASN A 671 8.02 40.28 62.55
N ASP A 672 8.22 39.48 63.60
CA ASP A 672 8.03 39.80 65.03
C ASP A 672 8.10 38.51 65.86
#